data_AF-A0AAN8UV13-F1
#
_entry.id   AF-A0AAN8UV13-F1
#
_cell.length_a   1.000
_cell.length_b   1.000
_cell.length_c   1.000
_cell.angle_alpha   90.00
_cell.angle_beta   90.00
_cell.angle_gamma   90.00
#
_symmetry.space_group_name_H-M   'P 1'
#
loop_
_entity.id
_entity.type
_entity.pdbx_description
1 polymer ?
#
loop_
_entity_poly.entity_id
_entity_poly.type
_entity_poly.pdbx_seq_one_letter_code
_entity_poly.pdbx_strand_id
1 'polypeptide(L)'
;MASSYTAADLSGLKCLSLLAILYGLMSALIYHIVHMKHIEPLGLDAPPYRFSEGRALEHLRILSKEIDGRQEGRPGLLQAAHYIKSQLEMLKERAGPNIRVEVEENIVEGSFNMVFLGHSISLAYRNHTNVIMRISSADARDDDPSVLVNGHFDSPLGSPGAGDCGSCVVSMLELGRLIVDSGWVPPQPIIFLFNGAEELFMLGAHGFMKTQRWRDTIGAFINVEASGTGGPDLVCQSGPGSWPSAVYSQSAKHPMANSAAQDVFPVIPGDTDYRIFAEDSADIPGLDIIFILGGYFYHTASDTMERLLPGSIQARGHNLFSLIEAFSSSPELRNAQDRKSLVNSGTERGVFFDYLSTFMVFYSKKQALILHSIPMVIFILMPLLKCLLTPGSHSLFGTLSNYVKGMLFHFIGIILAILVPIVFAIIRLLFVRHAMSWFARPYLAFLMFVPSSLVGLLIPRFVSARRTSTEALSYEARFWGAFGLYAFMTLAYLSAGLGGGFLTFFFAAAMLPAWISFCVFMKIFGTQSLRSAMGYVIPLIPCLLYSIYFDGLLVQFLIEKMGMMGSLPPPYGYFIPDIVVAAIVGITVGWSVGPLIPILGHWLARKAVVQFLLHLSVLALALSSQFFPYSTAAPKRVVFQHRVLTADAGQLLNSSYEFSVVDSNSLLFLFKNAPEAAKALNISPDLSYETTDQSLRENWLAIFPVSFLFSRSLKFPARSDEILKQYNTFPHISTYKPQTVSSNGSRRIYLDFQLGSLKEVWVAVLNITGPLSGWSFADGTLPAPEAVDGGPPSYILRLSGSSHLAWVFWLEASNSEPLRVEVAALEQQLTEEAKKLKGLFPSWVDIIAYSSFMSSYTF
;
A
#
# COMPACT_ATOMS: atom_id res chain seq x y z
N MET A 1 28.42 7.14 -43.32
CA MET A 1 29.56 6.24 -43.02
C MET A 1 29.06 5.09 -42.16
N ALA A 2 28.79 3.93 -42.77
CA ALA A 2 28.42 2.72 -42.01
C ALA A 2 29.68 2.13 -41.37
N SER A 3 29.81 2.17 -40.04
CA SER A 3 30.92 1.47 -39.37
C SER A 3 30.66 -0.04 -39.47
N SER A 4 31.56 -0.79 -40.09
CA SER A 4 31.47 -2.26 -40.08
C SER A 4 31.54 -2.77 -38.64
N TYR A 5 30.55 -3.56 -38.23
CA TYR A 5 30.56 -4.21 -36.91
C TYR A 5 31.73 -5.19 -36.83
N THR A 6 32.48 -5.16 -35.73
CA THR A 6 33.55 -6.15 -35.50
C THR A 6 32.94 -7.50 -35.10
N ALA A 7 33.70 -8.60 -35.22
CA ALA A 7 33.26 -9.91 -34.72
C ALA A 7 32.95 -9.90 -33.21
N ALA A 8 33.65 -9.06 -32.45
CA ALA A 8 33.39 -8.84 -31.03
C ALA A 8 32.07 -8.08 -30.79
N ASP A 9 31.74 -7.09 -31.63
CA ASP A 9 30.45 -6.40 -31.58
C ASP A 9 29.29 -7.35 -31.90
N LEU A 10 29.44 -8.21 -32.92
CA LEU A 10 28.46 -9.24 -33.24
C LEU A 10 28.25 -10.22 -32.09
N SER A 11 29.33 -10.60 -31.39
CA SER A 11 29.24 -11.47 -30.21
C SER A 11 28.54 -10.78 -29.03
N GLY A 12 28.78 -9.48 -28.85
CA GLY A 12 28.09 -8.64 -27.86
C GLY A 12 26.58 -8.56 -28.13
N LEU A 13 26.19 -8.29 -29.38
CA LEU A 13 24.79 -8.26 -29.80
C LEU A 13 24.12 -9.62 -29.63
N LYS A 14 24.80 -10.72 -29.99
CA LYS A 14 24.29 -12.09 -29.73
C LYS A 14 24.06 -12.34 -28.24
N CYS A 15 24.99 -11.93 -27.38
CA CYS A 15 24.84 -12.04 -25.93
C CYS A 15 23.61 -11.28 -25.43
N LEU A 16 23.41 -10.04 -25.89
CA LEU A 16 22.22 -9.24 -25.56
C LEU A 16 20.92 -9.93 -26.03
N SER A 17 20.88 -10.44 -27.26
CA SER A 17 19.69 -11.13 -27.80
C SER A 17 19.34 -12.38 -27.00
N LEU A 18 20.34 -13.19 -26.60
CA LEU A 18 20.12 -14.38 -25.79
C LEU A 18 19.57 -14.02 -24.40
N LEU A 19 20.08 -12.96 -23.78
CA LEU A 19 19.54 -12.45 -22.52
C LEU A 19 18.12 -11.94 -22.70
N ALA A 20 17.84 -11.16 -23.75
CA ALA A 20 16.49 -10.66 -24.01
C ALA A 20 15.47 -11.80 -24.16
N ILE A 21 15.84 -12.89 -24.84
CA ILE A 21 15.01 -14.10 -24.95
C ILE A 21 14.84 -14.75 -23.56
N LEU A 22 15.92 -14.94 -22.80
CA LEU A 22 15.86 -15.54 -21.47
C LEU A 22 14.96 -14.75 -20.52
N TYR A 23 15.16 -13.44 -20.40
CA TYR A 23 14.29 -12.58 -19.58
C TYR A 23 12.87 -12.54 -20.11
N GLY A 24 12.65 -12.53 -21.43
CA GLY A 24 11.32 -12.61 -22.03
C GLY A 24 10.58 -13.90 -21.65
N LEU A 25 11.26 -15.05 -21.67
CA LEU A 25 10.69 -16.33 -21.25
C LEU A 25 10.41 -16.36 -19.74
N MET A 26 11.34 -15.86 -18.91
CA MET A 26 11.13 -15.77 -17.47
C MET A 26 9.96 -14.84 -17.13
N SER A 27 9.89 -13.64 -17.72
CA SER A 27 8.77 -12.72 -17.55
C SER A 27 7.44 -13.30 -18.01
N ALA A 28 7.41 -14.05 -19.11
CA ALA A 28 6.20 -14.72 -19.57
C ALA A 28 5.73 -15.82 -18.59
N LEU A 29 6.67 -16.60 -18.03
CA LEU A 29 6.38 -17.57 -16.98
C LEU A 29 5.85 -16.90 -15.71
N ILE A 30 6.49 -15.83 -15.25
CA ILE A 30 6.06 -15.06 -14.08
C ILE A 30 4.67 -14.46 -14.31
N TYR A 31 4.43 -13.86 -15.47
CA TYR A 31 3.12 -13.33 -15.83
C TYR A 31 2.06 -14.43 -15.79
N HIS A 32 2.36 -15.63 -16.31
CA HIS A 32 1.46 -16.76 -16.20
C HIS A 32 1.20 -17.17 -14.73
N ILE A 33 2.23 -17.24 -13.88
CA ILE A 33 2.08 -17.60 -12.47
C ILE A 33 1.23 -16.59 -11.71
N VAL A 34 1.44 -15.29 -11.92
CA VAL A 34 0.76 -14.22 -11.17
C VAL A 34 -0.64 -13.95 -11.71
N HIS A 35 -0.81 -13.92 -13.04
CA HIS A 35 -2.03 -13.39 -13.70
C HIS A 35 -2.86 -14.42 -14.44
N MET A 36 -2.41 -15.69 -14.54
CA MET A 36 -3.14 -16.71 -15.32
C MET A 36 -3.36 -18.02 -14.55
N LYS A 37 -2.47 -18.35 -13.60
CA LYS A 37 -2.56 -19.55 -12.75
C LYS A 37 -3.48 -19.28 -11.56
N HIS A 38 -4.75 -19.03 -11.85
CA HIS A 38 -5.77 -18.86 -10.81
C HIS A 38 -6.24 -20.20 -10.26
N ILE A 39 -6.67 -20.18 -9.00
CA ILE A 39 -7.38 -21.31 -8.40
C ILE A 39 -8.77 -21.38 -9.04
N GLU A 40 -9.19 -22.57 -9.44
CA GLU A 40 -10.52 -22.76 -10.00
C GLU A 40 -11.59 -22.42 -8.95
N PRO A 41 -12.44 -21.40 -9.18
CA PRO A 41 -13.48 -21.02 -8.23
C PRO A 41 -14.56 -22.10 -8.20
N LEU A 42 -14.98 -22.48 -6.99
CA LEU A 42 -16.06 -23.45 -6.85
C LEU A 42 -17.42 -22.76 -6.96
N GLY A 43 -18.39 -23.45 -7.58
CA GLY A 43 -19.76 -22.98 -7.77
C GLY A 43 -20.63 -23.05 -6.51
N LEU A 44 -21.88 -22.61 -6.64
CA LEU A 44 -22.88 -22.57 -5.54
C LEU A 44 -23.17 -23.97 -4.97
N ASP A 45 -23.18 -24.97 -5.85
CA ASP A 45 -23.47 -26.38 -5.61
C ASP A 45 -22.28 -27.17 -5.05
N ALA A 46 -21.14 -26.50 -4.80
CA ALA A 46 -19.98 -27.14 -4.20
C ALA A 46 -20.34 -27.81 -2.86
N PRO A 47 -19.71 -28.95 -2.51
CA PRO A 47 -20.01 -29.65 -1.27
C PRO A 47 -19.93 -28.76 -0.02
N PRO A 48 -20.80 -28.97 0.99
CA PRO A 48 -20.89 -28.08 2.16
C PRO A 48 -19.60 -28.02 3.00
N TYR A 49 -18.79 -29.08 2.97
CA TYR A 49 -17.48 -29.15 3.64
C TYR A 49 -16.34 -28.49 2.85
N ARG A 50 -16.63 -27.76 1.76
CA ARG A 50 -15.64 -26.97 1.00
C ARG A 50 -16.03 -25.50 0.98
N PHE A 51 -15.03 -24.62 1.04
CA PHE A 51 -15.21 -23.19 0.77
C PHE A 51 -15.64 -22.98 -0.69
N SER A 52 -16.62 -22.13 -0.96
CA SER A 52 -17.07 -21.80 -2.33
C SER A 52 -17.04 -20.30 -2.60
N GLU A 53 -16.25 -19.90 -3.60
CA GLU A 53 -16.28 -18.54 -4.13
C GLU A 53 -17.67 -18.19 -4.70
N GLY A 54 -18.35 -19.13 -5.38
CA GLY A 54 -19.70 -18.90 -5.90
C GLY A 54 -20.70 -18.49 -4.82
N ARG A 55 -20.66 -19.12 -3.63
CA ARG A 55 -21.52 -18.74 -2.50
C ARG A 55 -21.13 -17.39 -1.91
N ALA A 56 -19.83 -17.14 -1.77
CA ALA A 56 -19.33 -15.84 -1.31
C ALA A 56 -19.78 -14.69 -2.26
N LEU A 57 -19.77 -14.94 -3.57
CA LEU A 57 -20.19 -13.95 -4.58
C LEU A 57 -21.69 -13.61 -4.50
N GLU A 58 -22.57 -14.49 -4.02
CA GLU A 58 -23.97 -14.13 -3.77
C GLU A 58 -24.13 -13.13 -2.64
N HIS A 59 -23.37 -13.31 -1.55
CA HIS A 59 -23.32 -12.31 -0.50
C HIS A 59 -22.75 -10.99 -1.02
N LEU A 60 -21.75 -11.04 -1.89
CA LEU A 60 -21.11 -9.84 -2.43
C LEU A 60 -22.06 -9.06 -3.31
N ARG A 61 -22.82 -9.74 -4.17
CA ARG A 61 -23.85 -9.15 -5.02
C ARG A 61 -24.84 -8.33 -4.19
N ILE A 62 -25.24 -8.83 -3.03
CA ILE A 62 -26.12 -8.09 -2.12
C ILE A 62 -25.39 -6.88 -1.53
N LEU A 63 -24.20 -7.08 -0.96
CA LEU A 63 -23.44 -6.03 -0.24
C LEU A 63 -22.92 -4.90 -1.14
N SER A 64 -22.54 -5.18 -2.39
CA SER A 64 -21.88 -4.19 -3.26
C SER A 64 -22.77 -3.71 -4.42
N LYS A 65 -23.92 -4.34 -4.69
CA LYS A 65 -24.77 -4.02 -5.85
C LYS A 65 -26.23 -3.80 -5.51
N GLU A 66 -26.81 -4.57 -4.59
CA GLU A 66 -28.22 -4.37 -4.19
C GLU A 66 -28.38 -3.31 -3.10
N ILE A 67 -27.47 -3.30 -2.12
CA ILE A 67 -27.42 -2.28 -1.08
C ILE A 67 -26.77 -1.01 -1.67
N ASP A 68 -27.49 0.11 -1.64
CA ASP A 68 -26.98 1.40 -2.13
C ASP A 68 -25.99 2.03 -1.14
N GLY A 69 -24.71 1.65 -1.29
CA GLY A 69 -23.56 2.27 -0.65
C GLY A 69 -23.39 1.92 0.83
N ARG A 70 -22.20 1.47 1.21
CA ARG A 70 -21.86 1.11 2.59
C ARG A 70 -20.94 2.15 3.24
N GLN A 71 -20.97 3.39 2.75
CA GLN A 71 -20.25 4.49 3.38
C GLN A 71 -20.87 4.85 4.72
N GLU A 72 -20.03 5.24 5.66
CA GLU A 72 -20.48 5.82 6.92
C GLU A 72 -21.44 7.00 6.72
N GLY A 73 -22.50 7.02 7.51
CA GLY A 73 -23.62 7.97 7.36
C GLY A 73 -24.68 7.64 6.31
N ARG A 74 -24.45 6.69 5.38
CA ARG A 74 -25.50 6.28 4.41
C ARG A 74 -26.39 5.16 4.98
N PRO A 75 -27.68 5.08 4.59
CA PRO A 75 -28.58 4.01 5.03
C PRO A 75 -28.12 2.60 4.66
N GLY A 76 -27.35 2.45 3.57
CA GLY A 76 -26.90 1.14 3.11
C GLY A 76 -25.89 0.49 4.07
N LEU A 77 -25.13 1.25 4.86
CA LEU A 77 -24.25 0.67 5.88
C LEU A 77 -25.04 -0.11 6.95
N LEU A 78 -26.15 0.48 7.45
CA LEU A 78 -27.03 -0.20 8.40
C LEU A 78 -27.71 -1.43 7.79
N GLN A 79 -28.13 -1.34 6.51
CA GLN A 79 -28.68 -2.48 5.78
C GLN A 79 -27.66 -3.61 5.64
N ALA A 80 -26.38 -3.28 5.40
CA ALA A 80 -25.30 -4.27 5.33
C ALA A 80 -25.07 -4.94 6.68
N ALA A 81 -25.02 -4.19 7.78
CA ALA A 81 -24.92 -4.74 9.14
C ALA A 81 -26.08 -5.70 9.46
N HIS A 82 -27.32 -5.28 9.16
CA HIS A 82 -28.51 -6.13 9.34
C HIS A 82 -28.46 -7.40 8.48
N TYR A 83 -28.01 -7.29 7.23
CA TYR A 83 -27.86 -8.42 6.33
C TYR A 83 -26.83 -9.42 6.88
N ILE A 84 -25.63 -8.95 7.25
CA ILE A 84 -24.56 -9.76 7.84
C ILE A 84 -25.08 -10.48 9.08
N LYS A 85 -25.65 -9.76 10.04
CA LYS A 85 -26.22 -10.34 11.26
C LYS A 85 -27.26 -11.41 10.96
N SER A 86 -28.14 -11.17 10.00
CA SER A 86 -29.16 -12.15 9.60
C SER A 86 -28.53 -13.42 9.03
N GLN A 87 -27.44 -13.32 8.24
CA GLN A 87 -26.69 -14.48 7.78
C GLN A 87 -26.08 -15.26 8.96
N LEU A 88 -25.50 -14.56 9.94
CA LEU A 88 -24.87 -15.19 11.10
C LEU A 88 -25.88 -15.87 12.02
N GLU A 89 -27.06 -15.28 12.26
CA GLU A 89 -28.13 -15.93 13.03
C GLU A 89 -28.66 -17.20 12.34
N MET A 90 -28.78 -17.20 11.00
CA MET A 90 -29.12 -18.41 10.25
C MET A 90 -28.05 -19.50 10.39
N LEU A 91 -26.76 -19.14 10.46
CA LEU A 91 -25.69 -20.10 10.72
C LEU A 91 -25.76 -20.67 12.14
N LYS A 92 -26.06 -19.82 13.13
CA LYS A 92 -26.24 -20.22 14.52
C LYS A 92 -27.40 -21.21 14.70
N GLU A 93 -28.53 -21.00 14.02
CA GLU A 93 -29.67 -21.92 14.05
C GLU A 93 -29.35 -23.30 13.45
N ARG A 94 -28.38 -23.35 12.54
CA ARG A 94 -27.93 -24.58 11.88
C ARG A 94 -26.83 -25.31 12.64
N ALA A 95 -26.28 -24.72 13.70
CA ALA A 95 -25.16 -25.27 14.44
C ALA A 95 -25.49 -26.64 15.06
N GLY A 96 -24.61 -27.62 14.84
CA GLY A 96 -24.71 -28.94 15.46
C GLY A 96 -24.41 -28.91 16.97
N PRO A 97 -24.72 -29.98 17.71
CA PRO A 97 -24.64 -30.00 19.18
C PRO A 97 -23.21 -29.90 19.75
N ASN A 98 -22.18 -30.14 18.92
CA ASN A 98 -20.78 -30.14 19.35
C ASN A 98 -20.13 -28.74 19.32
N ILE A 99 -20.79 -27.75 18.72
CA ILE A 99 -20.29 -26.38 18.62
C ILE A 99 -21.29 -25.40 19.24
N ARG A 100 -20.78 -24.34 19.87
CA ARG A 100 -21.55 -23.20 20.37
C ARG A 100 -21.29 -22.02 19.44
N VAL A 101 -22.37 -21.45 18.88
CA VAL A 101 -22.32 -20.25 18.04
C VAL A 101 -23.03 -19.11 18.77
N GLU A 102 -22.32 -18.00 18.96
CA GLU A 102 -22.83 -16.77 19.57
C GLU A 102 -22.73 -15.65 18.54
N VAL A 103 -23.77 -14.83 18.42
CA VAL A 103 -23.82 -13.69 17.50
C VAL A 103 -24.16 -12.45 18.31
N GLU A 104 -23.38 -11.38 18.12
CA GLU A 104 -23.58 -10.11 18.80
C GLU A 104 -23.51 -8.95 17.81
N GLU A 105 -24.30 -7.92 18.11
CA GLU A 105 -24.18 -6.61 17.49
C GLU A 105 -23.79 -5.63 18.60
N ASN A 106 -22.72 -4.88 18.37
CA ASN A 106 -22.23 -3.90 19.32
C ASN A 106 -22.22 -2.53 18.69
N ILE A 107 -22.83 -1.59 19.40
CA ILE A 107 -22.71 -0.17 19.10
C ILE A 107 -21.52 0.36 19.89
N VAL A 108 -20.53 0.89 19.19
CA VAL A 108 -19.26 1.32 19.76
C VAL A 108 -19.11 2.84 19.73
N GLU A 109 -18.46 3.35 20.77
CA GLU A 109 -18.12 4.77 20.94
C GLU A 109 -16.77 4.91 21.64
N GLY A 110 -16.07 6.02 21.34
CA GLY A 110 -14.74 6.24 21.88
C GLY A 110 -14.07 7.46 21.30
N SER A 111 -12.84 7.69 21.76
CA SER A 111 -11.97 8.71 21.21
C SER A 111 -10.52 8.37 21.50
N PHE A 112 -9.63 8.63 20.55
CA PHE A 112 -8.20 8.37 20.67
C PHE A 112 -7.39 9.32 19.78
N ASN A 113 -6.09 9.41 20.05
CA ASN A 113 -5.15 10.18 19.24
C ASN A 113 -4.42 9.25 18.29
N MET A 114 -4.19 9.71 17.06
CA MET A 114 -3.51 8.94 16.02
C MET A 114 -2.60 9.85 15.21
N VAL A 115 -1.47 9.30 14.76
CA VAL A 115 -0.65 9.90 13.71
C VAL A 115 -0.95 9.18 12.40
N PHE A 116 -1.32 9.93 11.37
CA PHE A 116 -1.59 9.42 10.04
C PHE A 116 -1.06 10.38 8.97
N LEU A 117 -0.34 9.84 7.97
CA LEU A 117 0.39 10.63 6.97
C LEU A 117 1.31 11.72 7.57
N GLY A 118 1.86 11.47 8.76
CA GLY A 118 2.71 12.44 9.47
C GLY A 118 1.96 13.57 10.18
N HIS A 119 0.62 13.54 10.18
CA HIS A 119 -0.24 14.50 10.87
C HIS A 119 -0.87 13.89 12.11
N SER A 120 -0.88 14.65 13.20
CA SER A 120 -1.51 14.28 14.46
C SER A 120 -2.98 14.70 14.45
N ILE A 121 -3.86 13.73 14.66
CA ILE A 121 -5.29 13.93 14.71
C ILE A 121 -5.88 13.27 15.94
N SER A 122 -6.99 13.82 16.42
CA SER A 122 -7.83 13.15 17.39
C SER A 122 -9.11 12.71 16.71
N LEU A 123 -9.50 11.48 17.01
CA LEU A 123 -10.70 10.85 16.51
C LEU A 123 -11.67 10.75 17.68
N ALA A 124 -12.92 11.13 17.49
CA ALA A 124 -13.99 10.83 18.41
C ALA A 124 -15.19 10.33 17.63
N TYR A 125 -15.81 9.27 18.14
CA TYR A 125 -16.81 8.55 17.41
C TYR A 125 -17.88 7.97 18.32
N ARG A 126 -19.07 7.80 17.75
CA ARG A 126 -20.23 7.20 18.43
C ARG A 126 -21.12 6.49 17.43
N ASN A 127 -21.92 5.55 17.92
CA ASN A 127 -22.93 4.86 17.12
C ASN A 127 -22.37 4.09 15.90
N HIS A 128 -21.11 3.66 15.92
CA HIS A 128 -20.61 2.72 14.90
C HIS A 128 -21.02 1.30 15.24
N THR A 129 -21.29 0.49 14.23
CA THR A 129 -21.82 -0.87 14.42
C THR A 129 -20.76 -1.89 14.10
N ASN A 130 -20.52 -2.83 15.02
CA ASN A 130 -19.77 -4.05 14.76
C ASN A 130 -20.72 -5.24 14.87
N VAL A 131 -20.58 -6.20 13.95
CA VAL A 131 -21.28 -7.49 14.00
C VAL A 131 -20.25 -8.57 14.24
N ILE A 132 -20.48 -9.40 15.27
CA ILE A 132 -19.52 -10.41 15.72
C ILE A 132 -20.18 -11.77 15.73
N MET A 133 -19.44 -12.80 15.33
CA MET A 133 -19.79 -14.20 15.54
C MET A 133 -18.65 -14.92 16.24
N ARG A 134 -18.94 -15.60 17.35
CA ARG A 134 -18.02 -16.50 18.03
C ARG A 134 -18.45 -17.94 17.81
N ILE A 135 -17.56 -18.77 17.27
CA ILE A 135 -17.74 -20.21 17.13
C ILE A 135 -16.76 -20.91 18.06
N SER A 136 -17.25 -21.80 18.91
CA SER A 136 -16.44 -22.54 19.88
C SER A 136 -16.93 -23.98 20.03
N SER A 137 -16.15 -24.85 20.68
CA SER A 137 -16.67 -26.16 21.08
C SER A 137 -17.75 -25.99 22.15
N ALA A 138 -18.66 -26.96 22.27
CA ALA A 138 -19.72 -26.91 23.28
C ALA A 138 -19.20 -26.79 24.72
N ASP A 139 -18.01 -27.34 24.99
CA ASP A 139 -17.35 -27.35 26.30
C ASP A 139 -16.43 -26.13 26.54
N ALA A 140 -16.29 -25.23 25.55
CA ALA A 140 -15.42 -24.07 25.66
C ALA A 140 -15.89 -23.09 26.74
N ARG A 141 -14.93 -22.54 27.46
CA ARG A 141 -15.13 -21.47 28.44
C ARG A 141 -15.13 -20.11 27.75
N ASP A 142 -15.62 -19.11 28.45
CA ASP A 142 -15.69 -17.75 27.91
C ASP A 142 -14.35 -17.02 27.97
N ASP A 143 -13.39 -17.50 28.76
CA ASP A 143 -12.03 -16.97 28.92
C ASP A 143 -10.96 -17.74 28.14
N ASP A 144 -11.35 -18.78 27.40
CA ASP A 144 -10.45 -19.58 26.56
C ASP A 144 -9.80 -18.71 25.47
N PRO A 145 -8.48 -18.87 25.21
CA PRO A 145 -7.78 -18.11 24.17
C PRO A 145 -8.44 -18.27 22.81
N SER A 146 -8.63 -17.17 22.07
CA SER A 146 -9.36 -17.18 20.80
C SER A 146 -8.54 -16.67 19.63
N VAL A 147 -8.90 -17.10 18.42
CA VAL A 147 -8.38 -16.55 17.16
C VAL A 147 -9.39 -15.55 16.61
N LEU A 148 -8.95 -14.32 16.37
CA LEU A 148 -9.76 -13.28 15.71
C LEU A 148 -9.55 -13.33 14.19
N VAL A 149 -10.63 -13.28 13.42
CA VAL A 149 -10.64 -13.03 11.99
C VAL A 149 -11.39 -11.72 11.77
N ASN A 150 -10.70 -10.70 11.28
CA ASN A 150 -11.23 -9.35 11.11
C ASN A 150 -11.36 -8.99 9.63
N GLY A 151 -12.42 -8.25 9.30
CA GLY A 151 -12.59 -7.56 8.03
C GLY A 151 -13.70 -6.52 8.15
N HIS A 152 -13.58 -5.42 7.43
CA HIS A 152 -14.52 -4.29 7.55
C HIS A 152 -15.63 -4.34 6.49
N PHE A 153 -16.83 -3.91 6.86
CA PHE A 153 -18.00 -3.95 5.96
C PHE A 153 -18.46 -2.59 5.46
N ASP A 154 -17.87 -1.49 5.92
CA ASP A 154 -18.04 -0.19 5.30
C ASP A 154 -17.27 -0.09 3.97
N SER A 155 -17.44 1.02 3.27
CA SER A 155 -16.79 1.30 1.98
C SER A 155 -16.38 2.77 1.90
N PRO A 156 -15.35 3.14 1.12
CA PRO A 156 -14.88 4.51 1.03
C PRO A 156 -15.85 5.41 0.26
N LEU A 157 -15.69 6.73 0.40
CA LEU A 157 -16.50 7.73 -0.32
C LEU A 157 -16.58 7.43 -1.83
N GLY A 158 -17.79 7.21 -2.33
CA GLY A 158 -18.06 7.04 -3.76
C GLY A 158 -17.66 5.68 -4.35
N SER A 159 -17.21 4.72 -3.52
CA SER A 159 -16.85 3.35 -3.94
C SER A 159 -17.93 2.33 -3.58
N PRO A 160 -18.29 1.37 -4.45
CA PRO A 160 -19.12 0.22 -4.08
C PRO A 160 -18.43 -0.75 -3.10
N GLY A 161 -17.10 -0.74 -3.05
CA GLY A 161 -16.30 -1.53 -2.11
C GLY A 161 -16.34 -3.04 -2.37
N ALA A 162 -16.40 -3.48 -3.63
CA ALA A 162 -16.52 -4.91 -3.95
C ALA A 162 -15.23 -5.68 -3.62
N GLY A 163 -14.07 -5.15 -4.00
CA GLY A 163 -12.78 -5.58 -3.47
C GLY A 163 -12.67 -5.18 -2.00
N ASP A 164 -12.91 -3.89 -1.73
CA ASP A 164 -12.52 -3.16 -0.52
C ASP A 164 -13.71 -2.74 0.38
N CYS A 165 -14.03 -3.47 1.44
CA CYS A 165 -13.58 -4.84 1.75
C CYS A 165 -14.75 -5.83 1.66
N GLY A 166 -15.63 -5.64 0.67
CA GLY A 166 -16.73 -6.57 0.38
C GLY A 166 -16.22 -8.00 0.20
N SER A 167 -15.09 -8.17 -0.50
CA SER A 167 -14.45 -9.47 -0.71
C SER A 167 -14.01 -10.15 0.60
N CYS A 168 -13.68 -9.37 1.63
CA CYS A 168 -13.22 -9.81 2.94
C CYS A 168 -14.40 -10.32 3.77
N VAL A 169 -15.46 -9.52 3.85
CA VAL A 169 -16.72 -9.85 4.53
C VAL A 169 -17.30 -11.15 3.98
N VAL A 170 -17.38 -11.30 2.66
CA VAL A 170 -17.99 -12.51 2.07
C VAL A 170 -17.13 -13.75 2.23
N SER A 171 -15.80 -13.58 2.28
CA SER A 171 -14.88 -14.67 2.62
C SER A 171 -15.11 -15.13 4.06
N MET A 172 -15.29 -14.21 5.00
CA MET A 172 -15.58 -14.52 6.40
C MET A 172 -16.96 -15.17 6.59
N LEU A 173 -18.00 -14.72 5.87
CA LEU A 173 -19.32 -15.36 5.89
C LEU A 173 -19.27 -16.81 5.40
N GLU A 174 -18.60 -17.08 4.27
CA GLU A 174 -18.45 -18.45 3.76
C GLU A 174 -17.54 -19.32 4.64
N LEU A 175 -16.53 -18.74 5.31
CA LEU A 175 -15.73 -19.44 6.33
C LEU A 175 -16.56 -19.82 7.55
N GLY A 176 -17.38 -18.90 8.05
CA GLY A 176 -18.34 -19.16 9.12
C GLY A 176 -19.27 -20.33 8.78
N ARG A 177 -19.85 -20.29 7.58
CA ARG A 177 -20.69 -21.37 7.04
C ARG A 177 -19.91 -22.68 6.94
N LEU A 178 -18.69 -22.65 6.42
CA LEU A 178 -17.84 -23.83 6.29
C LEU A 178 -17.55 -24.48 7.65
N ILE A 179 -17.21 -23.70 8.67
CA ILE A 179 -16.96 -24.23 10.02
C ILE A 179 -18.20 -24.90 10.56
N VAL A 180 -19.36 -24.24 10.49
CA VAL A 180 -20.64 -24.79 10.97
C VAL A 180 -21.05 -26.08 10.25
N ASP A 181 -20.87 -26.13 8.93
CA ASP A 181 -21.38 -27.23 8.10
C ASP A 181 -20.41 -28.39 7.88
N SER A 182 -19.10 -28.19 8.12
CA SER A 182 -18.07 -29.22 7.86
C SER A 182 -18.02 -30.32 8.92
N GLY A 183 -18.62 -30.10 10.09
CA GLY A 183 -18.49 -30.96 11.26
C GLY A 183 -17.15 -30.82 11.99
N TRP A 184 -16.29 -29.90 11.57
CA TRP A 184 -15.06 -29.57 12.29
C TRP A 184 -15.39 -28.80 13.58
N VAL A 185 -14.82 -29.24 14.70
CA VAL A 185 -14.97 -28.58 16.01
C VAL A 185 -13.67 -27.82 16.29
N PRO A 186 -13.71 -26.49 16.44
CA PRO A 186 -12.50 -25.71 16.64
C PRO A 186 -11.87 -26.05 18.00
N PRO A 187 -10.54 -26.33 18.07
CA PRO A 187 -9.85 -26.60 19.33
C PRO A 187 -9.85 -25.40 20.29
N GLN A 188 -9.89 -24.20 19.74
CA GLN A 188 -9.96 -22.93 20.46
C GLN A 188 -10.99 -22.02 19.79
N PRO A 189 -11.71 -21.16 20.54
CA PRO A 189 -12.74 -20.29 19.97
C PRO A 189 -12.26 -19.43 18.80
N ILE A 190 -13.10 -19.30 17.77
CA ILE A 190 -12.88 -18.44 16.61
C ILE A 190 -13.87 -17.28 16.69
N ILE A 191 -13.38 -16.05 16.58
CA ILE A 191 -14.18 -14.83 16.57
C ILE A 191 -14.08 -14.22 15.18
N PHE A 192 -15.20 -14.07 14.50
CA PHE A 192 -15.31 -13.26 13.28
C PHE A 192 -15.82 -11.88 13.67
N LEU A 193 -15.02 -10.85 13.37
CA LEU A 193 -15.37 -9.45 13.59
C LEU A 193 -15.60 -8.77 12.24
N PHE A 194 -16.86 -8.49 11.95
CA PHE A 194 -17.27 -7.63 10.85
C PHE A 194 -17.39 -6.21 11.42
N ASN A 195 -16.32 -5.44 11.34
CA ASN A 195 -16.31 -4.10 11.91
C ASN A 195 -16.77 -3.04 10.88
N GLY A 196 -17.34 -1.94 11.37
CA GLY A 196 -17.68 -0.78 10.55
C GLY A 196 -16.76 0.40 10.83
N ALA A 197 -16.71 1.37 9.92
CA ALA A 197 -15.90 2.58 10.03
C ALA A 197 -14.38 2.35 10.03
N GLU A 198 -13.88 1.39 9.26
CA GLU A 198 -12.44 1.28 8.97
C GLU A 198 -11.99 2.50 8.15
N GLU A 199 -12.78 2.89 7.15
CA GLU A 199 -12.50 3.96 6.19
C GLU A 199 -12.48 5.36 6.83
N LEU A 200 -12.83 5.43 8.11
CA LEU A 200 -12.75 6.59 8.97
C LEU A 200 -11.68 6.43 10.06
N PHE A 201 -10.61 5.69 9.76
CA PHE A 201 -9.46 5.41 10.61
C PHE A 201 -9.72 4.35 11.69
N MET A 202 -10.13 3.15 11.27
CA MET A 202 -10.19 1.93 12.09
C MET A 202 -11.07 2.07 13.35
N LEU A 203 -12.12 2.89 13.28
CA LEU A 203 -12.93 3.26 14.45
C LEU A 203 -13.70 2.05 15.00
N GLY A 204 -14.15 1.15 14.11
CA GLY A 204 -14.81 -0.10 14.49
C GLY A 204 -13.90 -1.02 15.27
N ALA A 205 -12.69 -1.28 14.77
CA ALA A 205 -11.71 -2.12 15.45
C ALA A 205 -11.29 -1.51 16.80
N HIS A 206 -11.05 -0.20 16.88
CA HIS A 206 -10.75 0.47 18.15
C HIS A 206 -11.92 0.35 19.13
N GLY A 207 -13.15 0.55 18.65
CA GLY A 207 -14.37 0.36 19.45
C GLY A 207 -14.50 -1.05 20.01
N PHE A 208 -14.23 -2.07 19.19
CA PHE A 208 -14.20 -3.46 19.61
C PHE A 208 -13.18 -3.68 20.75
N MET A 209 -11.94 -3.23 20.58
CA MET A 209 -10.92 -3.37 21.63
C MET A 209 -11.25 -2.60 22.91
N LYS A 210 -12.13 -1.60 22.87
CA LYS A 210 -12.55 -0.85 24.05
C LYS A 210 -13.69 -1.52 24.82
N THR A 211 -14.69 -2.06 24.12
CA THR A 211 -15.97 -2.44 24.75
C THR A 211 -16.28 -3.92 24.73
N GLN A 212 -15.68 -4.71 23.85
CA GLN A 212 -16.13 -6.08 23.64
C GLN A 212 -15.67 -7.05 24.74
N ARG A 213 -16.57 -7.95 25.17
CA ARG A 213 -16.33 -8.87 26.29
C ARG A 213 -15.25 -9.92 26.02
N TRP A 214 -15.03 -10.29 24.75
CA TRP A 214 -14.00 -11.26 24.35
C TRP A 214 -12.66 -10.62 23.97
N ARG A 215 -12.50 -9.29 24.05
CA ARG A 215 -11.27 -8.62 23.62
C ARG A 215 -9.99 -9.17 24.25
N ASP A 216 -10.08 -9.58 25.52
CA ASP A 216 -8.94 -10.05 26.32
C ASP A 216 -8.64 -11.54 26.08
N THR A 217 -9.53 -12.28 25.42
CA THR A 217 -9.31 -13.69 25.07
C THR A 217 -8.48 -13.84 23.81
N ILE A 218 -8.39 -12.81 22.99
CA ILE A 218 -7.76 -12.87 21.67
C ILE A 218 -6.27 -13.13 21.82
N GLY A 219 -5.84 -14.31 21.37
CA GLY A 219 -4.44 -14.74 21.42
C GLY A 219 -3.69 -14.56 20.10
N ALA A 220 -4.42 -14.56 18.99
CA ALA A 220 -3.90 -14.24 17.67
C ALA A 220 -5.00 -13.63 16.80
N PHE A 221 -4.60 -12.91 15.75
CA PHE A 221 -5.56 -12.40 14.77
C PHE A 221 -5.10 -12.55 13.32
N ILE A 222 -6.08 -12.58 12.42
CA ILE A 222 -5.92 -12.49 10.97
C ILE A 222 -6.75 -11.31 10.50
N ASN A 223 -6.10 -10.24 10.05
CA ASN A 223 -6.74 -9.12 9.38
C ASN A 223 -6.82 -9.40 7.87
N VAL A 224 -8.01 -9.26 7.29
CA VAL A 224 -8.26 -9.49 5.87
C VAL A 224 -8.63 -8.18 5.21
N GLU A 225 -7.82 -7.77 4.23
CA GLU A 225 -7.88 -6.47 3.59
C GLU A 225 -7.88 -6.55 2.05
N ALA A 226 -8.21 -5.47 1.36
CA ALA A 226 -8.09 -5.35 -0.08
C ALA A 226 -7.70 -3.93 -0.53
N SER A 227 -6.46 -3.81 -1.03
CA SER A 227 -5.99 -2.63 -1.78
C SER A 227 -6.14 -2.83 -3.31
N GLY A 228 -7.02 -3.74 -3.74
CA GLY A 228 -7.17 -4.18 -5.12
C GLY A 228 -8.30 -5.18 -5.27
N THR A 229 -8.48 -5.73 -6.48
CA THR A 229 -9.61 -6.60 -6.83
C THR A 229 -9.25 -8.09 -6.92
N GLY A 230 -8.08 -8.49 -6.43
CA GLY A 230 -7.72 -9.90 -6.26
C GLY A 230 -6.25 -10.20 -6.49
N GLY A 231 -5.99 -11.36 -7.08
CA GLY A 231 -4.65 -11.92 -7.24
C GLY A 231 -4.26 -12.82 -6.06
N PRO A 232 -2.98 -13.18 -5.95
CA PRO A 232 -2.50 -13.87 -4.77
C PRO A 232 -2.60 -12.95 -3.53
N ASP A 233 -2.96 -13.57 -2.40
CA ASP A 233 -3.34 -12.91 -1.16
C ASP A 233 -2.09 -12.68 -0.29
N LEU A 234 -1.54 -11.47 -0.34
CA LEU A 234 -0.21 -11.13 0.19
C LEU A 234 -0.28 -10.91 1.71
N VAL A 235 0.57 -11.59 2.49
CA VAL A 235 0.88 -11.16 3.86
C VAL A 235 1.80 -9.95 3.79
N CYS A 236 1.27 -8.75 4.03
CA CYS A 236 2.03 -7.51 4.03
C CYS A 236 2.64 -7.20 5.40
N GLN A 237 1.99 -7.62 6.50
CA GLN A 237 2.49 -7.41 7.86
C GLN A 237 2.35 -8.69 8.70
N SER A 238 3.30 -8.92 9.60
CA SER A 238 3.28 -10.04 10.53
C SER A 238 3.96 -9.67 11.85
N GLY A 239 3.29 -9.95 12.95
CA GLY A 239 3.82 -9.74 14.30
C GLY A 239 2.76 -9.28 15.29
N PRO A 240 3.17 -8.90 16.52
CA PRO A 240 4.54 -8.93 17.04
C PRO A 240 5.17 -10.34 17.09
N GLY A 241 6.50 -10.41 17.05
CA GLY A 241 7.26 -11.67 17.06
C GLY A 241 7.26 -12.42 15.73
N SER A 242 7.81 -13.65 15.73
CA SER A 242 7.96 -14.50 14.54
C SER A 242 6.96 -15.64 14.44
N TRP A 243 6.14 -15.85 15.47
CA TRP A 243 5.19 -16.95 15.52
C TRP A 243 4.11 -16.87 14.42
N PRO A 244 3.45 -15.71 14.16
CA PRO A 244 2.44 -15.64 13.11
C PRO A 244 2.99 -15.98 11.72
N SER A 245 4.18 -15.48 11.37
CA SER A 245 4.85 -15.80 10.09
C SER A 245 5.32 -17.26 10.02
N ALA A 246 5.71 -17.86 11.14
CA ALA A 246 6.01 -19.29 11.20
C ALA A 246 4.76 -20.15 10.96
N VAL A 247 3.62 -19.79 11.57
CA VAL A 247 2.33 -20.45 11.34
C VAL A 247 1.94 -20.34 9.87
N TYR A 248 2.00 -19.15 9.28
CA TYR A 248 1.69 -18.95 7.86
C TYR A 248 2.59 -19.79 6.96
N SER A 249 3.91 -19.79 7.22
CA SER A 249 4.88 -20.57 6.44
C SER A 249 4.60 -22.06 6.44
N GLN A 250 3.97 -22.60 7.47
CA GLN A 250 3.70 -24.05 7.62
C GLN A 250 2.32 -24.45 7.10
N SER A 251 1.37 -23.50 7.00
CA SER A 251 -0.05 -23.81 6.78
C SER A 251 -0.66 -23.20 5.52
N ALA A 252 -0.03 -22.19 4.90
CA ALA A 252 -0.55 -21.55 3.70
C ALA A 252 -0.62 -22.54 2.52
N LYS A 253 -1.81 -22.69 1.93
CA LYS A 253 -2.06 -23.56 0.76
C LYS A 253 -1.64 -22.90 -0.55
N HIS A 254 -1.81 -21.58 -0.61
CA HIS A 254 -1.46 -20.71 -1.73
C HIS A 254 -0.60 -19.56 -1.21
N PRO A 255 0.70 -19.81 -0.92
CA PRO A 255 1.52 -18.87 -0.18
C PRO A 255 1.86 -17.62 -1.01
N MET A 256 1.73 -16.44 -0.40
CA MET A 256 2.31 -15.20 -0.88
C MET A 256 2.64 -14.31 0.31
N ALA A 257 3.92 -14.19 0.63
CA ALA A 257 4.36 -13.45 1.80
C ALA A 257 5.84 -13.18 1.65
N ASN A 258 6.30 -11.97 1.96
CA ASN A 258 7.72 -11.69 2.01
C ASN A 258 8.05 -10.56 3.00
N SER A 259 9.17 -10.68 3.70
CA SER A 259 9.59 -9.70 4.71
C SER A 259 9.91 -8.33 4.12
N ALA A 260 10.21 -8.23 2.82
CA ALA A 260 10.44 -6.95 2.18
C ALA A 260 9.16 -6.10 2.07
N ALA A 261 7.99 -6.73 1.84
CA ALA A 261 6.71 -6.04 1.89
C ALA A 261 6.46 -5.44 3.28
N GLN A 262 6.77 -6.19 4.34
CA GLN A 262 6.66 -5.73 5.72
C GLN A 262 7.62 -4.56 6.04
N ASP A 263 8.84 -4.58 5.50
CA ASP A 263 9.81 -3.49 5.69
C ASP A 263 9.35 -2.18 5.01
N VAL A 264 8.59 -2.28 3.92
CA VAL A 264 8.14 -1.14 3.10
C VAL A 264 6.75 -0.65 3.50
N PHE A 265 5.91 -1.48 4.13
CA PHE A 265 4.56 -1.11 4.50
C PHE A 265 4.46 0.22 5.28
N PRO A 266 5.33 0.52 6.27
CA PRO A 266 5.26 1.78 7.02
C PRO A 266 5.49 3.06 6.20
N VAL A 267 6.01 2.96 4.96
CA VAL A 267 6.20 4.12 4.07
C VAL A 267 5.11 4.24 2.99
N ILE A 268 4.17 3.30 2.95
CA ILE A 268 3.01 3.36 2.06
C ILE A 268 1.96 4.28 2.70
N PRO A 269 1.35 5.21 1.96
CA PRO A 269 0.29 6.08 2.49
C PRO A 269 -1.01 5.27 2.68
N GLY A 270 -1.16 4.64 3.84
CA GLY A 270 -2.30 3.83 4.24
C GLY A 270 -2.02 3.11 5.56
N ASP A 271 -3.07 2.62 6.21
CA ASP A 271 -3.00 1.82 7.43
C ASP A 271 -4.19 0.84 7.40
N THR A 272 -4.26 -0.12 8.31
CA THR A 272 -5.37 -1.09 8.39
C THR A 272 -5.74 -1.35 9.84
N ASP A 273 -6.86 -2.03 10.08
CA ASP A 273 -7.25 -2.51 11.41
C ASP A 273 -6.15 -3.33 12.11
N TYR A 274 -5.18 -3.90 11.38
CA TYR A 274 -4.01 -4.58 11.94
C TYR A 274 -3.33 -3.74 13.03
N ARG A 275 -3.16 -2.43 12.79
CA ARG A 275 -2.50 -1.51 13.73
C ARG A 275 -3.21 -1.48 15.08
N ILE A 276 -4.54 -1.47 15.09
CA ILE A 276 -5.30 -1.41 16.35
C ILE A 276 -5.00 -2.63 17.21
N PHE A 277 -4.93 -3.82 16.62
CA PHE A 277 -4.70 -5.07 17.33
C PHE A 277 -3.23 -5.28 17.70
N ALA A 278 -2.31 -5.00 16.76
CA ALA A 278 -0.89 -5.29 16.90
C ALA A 278 -0.07 -4.21 17.61
N GLU A 279 -0.53 -2.95 17.60
CA GLU A 279 0.26 -1.80 18.06
C GLU A 279 -0.50 -0.94 19.07
N ASP A 280 -1.67 -0.42 18.72
CA ASP A 280 -2.30 0.65 19.51
C ASP A 280 -3.03 0.14 20.78
N SER A 281 -3.51 -1.11 20.79
CA SER A 281 -4.35 -1.61 21.90
C SER A 281 -3.76 -2.74 22.75
N ALA A 282 -3.13 -3.77 22.17
CA ALA A 282 -2.97 -5.04 22.89
C ALA A 282 -1.78 -5.95 22.48
N ASP A 283 -0.87 -5.48 21.61
CA ASP A 283 0.30 -6.24 21.14
C ASP A 283 -0.03 -7.68 20.72
N ILE A 284 -1.18 -7.88 20.07
CA ILE A 284 -1.67 -9.21 19.71
C ILE A 284 -0.85 -9.72 18.51
N PRO A 285 -0.27 -10.94 18.54
CA PRO A 285 0.39 -11.49 17.36
C PRO A 285 -0.62 -11.78 16.24
N GLY A 286 -0.35 -11.31 15.03
CA GLY A 286 -1.25 -11.54 13.91
C GLY A 286 -0.61 -11.41 12.53
N LEU A 287 -1.47 -11.51 11.53
CA LEU A 287 -1.16 -11.37 10.11
C LEU A 287 -2.08 -10.32 9.49
N ASP A 288 -1.52 -9.50 8.61
CA ASP A 288 -2.29 -8.61 7.73
C ASP A 288 -2.20 -9.16 6.30
N ILE A 289 -3.34 -9.57 5.74
CA ILE A 289 -3.43 -10.26 4.46
C ILE A 289 -4.26 -9.43 3.47
N ILE A 290 -3.66 -9.03 2.36
CA ILE A 290 -4.19 -8.02 1.47
C ILE A 290 -4.19 -8.45 -0.01
N PHE A 291 -5.30 -8.17 -0.72
CA PHE A 291 -5.30 -8.17 -2.18
C PHE A 291 -4.59 -6.94 -2.72
N ILE A 292 -3.61 -7.13 -3.59
CA ILE A 292 -2.78 -6.04 -4.12
C ILE A 292 -2.92 -5.80 -5.62
N LEU A 293 -3.42 -6.77 -6.40
CA LEU A 293 -3.58 -6.57 -7.84
C LEU A 293 -4.86 -5.80 -8.13
N GLY A 294 -4.81 -4.89 -9.10
CA GLY A 294 -5.98 -4.07 -9.46
C GLY A 294 -6.11 -2.80 -8.62
N GLY A 295 -4.99 -2.29 -8.07
CA GLY A 295 -4.94 -1.08 -7.25
C GLY A 295 -5.41 0.20 -7.97
N TYR A 296 -5.59 0.17 -9.29
CA TYR A 296 -6.27 1.25 -10.02
C TYR A 296 -7.70 1.49 -9.52
N PHE A 297 -8.40 0.45 -9.04
CA PHE A 297 -9.82 0.50 -8.67
C PHE A 297 -10.04 0.81 -7.19
N TYR A 298 -9.03 0.60 -6.36
CA TYR A 298 -9.04 0.91 -4.92
C TYR A 298 -9.51 2.35 -4.67
N HIS A 299 -10.51 2.55 -3.80
CA HIS A 299 -11.13 3.85 -3.51
C HIS A 299 -11.64 4.60 -4.77
N THR A 300 -12.29 3.90 -5.70
CA THR A 300 -12.93 4.50 -6.89
C THR A 300 -14.34 3.95 -7.10
N ALA A 301 -15.15 4.62 -7.91
CA ALA A 301 -16.46 4.10 -8.32
C ALA A 301 -16.36 2.82 -9.17
N SER A 302 -15.15 2.43 -9.57
CA SER A 302 -14.87 1.23 -10.35
C SER A 302 -14.56 -0.01 -9.51
N ASP A 303 -14.47 0.08 -8.18
CA ASP A 303 -14.32 -1.10 -7.32
C ASP A 303 -15.63 -1.89 -7.28
N THR A 304 -15.81 -2.74 -8.29
CA THR A 304 -17.06 -3.40 -8.65
C THR A 304 -16.83 -4.90 -8.75
N MET A 305 -17.90 -5.66 -8.50
CA MET A 305 -17.87 -7.13 -8.52
C MET A 305 -17.33 -7.67 -9.85
N GLU A 306 -17.66 -7.02 -10.96
CA GLU A 306 -17.23 -7.41 -12.30
C GLU A 306 -15.71 -7.27 -12.55
N ARG A 307 -14.98 -6.59 -11.66
CA ARG A 307 -13.51 -6.42 -11.73
C ARG A 307 -12.73 -7.34 -10.80
N LEU A 308 -13.43 -8.17 -10.01
CA LEU A 308 -12.77 -9.18 -9.19
C LEU A 308 -12.10 -10.24 -10.06
N LEU A 309 -10.87 -10.60 -9.70
CA LEU A 309 -10.15 -11.68 -10.38
C LEU A 309 -10.67 -13.05 -9.91
N PRO A 310 -11.28 -13.86 -10.79
CA PRO A 310 -11.85 -15.15 -10.41
C PRO A 310 -10.82 -16.07 -9.75
N GLY A 311 -11.22 -16.78 -8.71
CA GLY A 311 -10.36 -17.69 -7.98
C GLY A 311 -9.57 -17.04 -6.83
N SER A 312 -9.53 -15.70 -6.76
CA SER A 312 -8.81 -14.99 -5.69
C SER A 312 -9.49 -15.20 -4.34
N ILE A 313 -10.82 -15.09 -4.30
CA ILE A 313 -11.61 -15.35 -3.09
C ILE A 313 -11.55 -16.84 -2.71
N GLN A 314 -11.56 -17.75 -3.69
CA GLN A 314 -11.36 -19.18 -3.45
C GLN A 314 -9.99 -19.48 -2.81
N ALA A 315 -8.91 -18.86 -3.32
CA ALA A 315 -7.57 -19.01 -2.77
C ALA A 315 -7.46 -18.46 -1.34
N ARG A 316 -8.01 -17.25 -1.12
CA ARG A 316 -8.15 -16.63 0.20
C ARG A 316 -8.88 -17.55 1.17
N GLY A 317 -10.07 -18.04 0.83
CA GLY A 317 -10.84 -18.94 1.68
C GLY A 317 -10.09 -20.23 2.06
N HIS A 318 -9.37 -20.82 1.11
CA HIS A 318 -8.52 -21.99 1.38
C HIS A 318 -7.38 -21.68 2.38
N ASN A 319 -6.71 -20.54 2.22
CA ASN A 319 -5.64 -20.09 3.12
C ASN A 319 -6.19 -19.76 4.50
N LEU A 320 -7.24 -18.94 4.59
CA LEU A 320 -7.84 -18.49 5.84
C LEU A 320 -8.33 -19.67 6.68
N PHE A 321 -9.01 -20.65 6.08
CA PHE A 321 -9.44 -21.85 6.81
C PHE A 321 -8.24 -22.62 7.38
N SER A 322 -7.18 -22.81 6.57
CA SER A 322 -5.93 -23.49 7.00
C SER A 322 -5.23 -22.74 8.15
N LEU A 323 -5.22 -21.40 8.08
CA LEU A 323 -4.64 -20.55 9.13
C LEU A 323 -5.46 -20.60 10.42
N ILE A 324 -6.79 -20.55 10.32
CA ILE A 324 -7.69 -20.70 11.46
C ILE A 324 -7.44 -22.03 12.18
N GLU A 325 -7.35 -23.14 11.45
CA GLU A 325 -7.01 -24.45 12.00
C GLU A 325 -5.64 -24.43 12.70
N ALA A 326 -4.62 -23.85 12.06
CA ALA A 326 -3.26 -23.81 12.58
C ALA A 326 -3.11 -22.94 13.84
N PHE A 327 -3.69 -21.73 13.85
CA PHE A 327 -3.65 -20.85 15.02
C PHE A 327 -4.45 -21.43 16.19
N SER A 328 -5.65 -21.95 15.94
CA SER A 328 -6.50 -22.51 17.01
C SER A 328 -5.92 -23.79 17.61
N SER A 329 -5.09 -24.52 16.87
CA SER A 329 -4.42 -25.73 17.37
C SER A 329 -3.05 -25.47 18.00
N SER A 330 -2.56 -24.23 17.98
CA SER A 330 -1.19 -23.91 18.38
C SER A 330 -1.05 -23.74 19.90
N PRO A 331 -0.03 -24.35 20.53
CA PRO A 331 0.24 -24.19 21.96
C PRO A 331 0.77 -22.78 22.33
N GLU A 332 1.13 -21.96 21.35
CA GLU A 332 1.56 -20.58 21.53
C GLU A 332 0.38 -19.59 21.61
N LEU A 333 -0.86 -20.02 21.28
CA LEU A 333 -2.05 -19.20 21.39
C LEU A 333 -2.35 -18.88 22.86
N ARG A 334 -2.23 -17.60 23.24
CA ARG A 334 -2.29 -17.13 24.63
C ARG A 334 -3.15 -15.89 24.75
N ASN A 335 -4.11 -15.89 25.67
CA ASN A 335 -4.95 -14.72 25.96
C ASN A 335 -4.13 -13.55 26.54
N ALA A 336 -4.75 -12.39 26.77
CA ALA A 336 -4.06 -11.19 27.22
C ALA A 336 -3.38 -11.34 28.60
N GLN A 337 -3.95 -12.14 29.51
CA GLN A 337 -3.38 -12.38 30.84
C GLN A 337 -2.08 -13.20 30.74
N ASP A 338 -2.13 -14.30 29.99
CA ASP A 338 -0.96 -15.14 29.74
C ASP A 338 0.13 -14.36 29.00
N ARG A 339 -0.28 -13.60 27.96
CA ARG A 339 0.41 -12.44 27.34
C ARG A 339 1.42 -11.74 28.26
N LYS A 340 0.86 -11.05 29.24
CA LYS A 340 1.58 -10.14 30.15
C LYS A 340 2.57 -10.85 31.07
N SER A 341 2.42 -12.16 31.30
CA SER A 341 3.33 -12.91 32.18
C SER A 341 4.69 -13.22 31.55
N LEU A 342 4.84 -13.05 30.23
CA LEU A 342 5.98 -13.52 29.43
C LEU A 342 6.88 -12.41 28.87
N VAL A 343 6.73 -11.16 29.33
CA VAL A 343 7.28 -9.91 28.75
C VAL A 343 8.83 -9.87 28.62
N ASN A 344 9.54 -10.95 28.93
CA ASN A 344 11.00 -11.05 28.81
C ASN A 344 11.54 -11.86 27.60
N SER A 345 10.71 -12.40 26.69
CA SER A 345 11.22 -12.96 25.43
C SER A 345 11.15 -11.93 24.31
N GLY A 346 12.30 -11.39 23.92
CA GLY A 346 12.39 -10.37 22.85
C GLY A 346 11.60 -10.73 21.59
N THR A 347 10.91 -9.72 21.04
CA THR A 347 10.06 -9.81 19.84
C THR A 347 10.91 -9.90 18.56
N GLU A 348 11.71 -10.96 18.42
CA GLU A 348 12.50 -11.16 17.22
C GLU A 348 11.60 -11.57 16.05
N ARG A 349 11.53 -10.71 15.03
CA ARG A 349 10.90 -11.01 13.73
C ARG A 349 11.77 -12.01 12.96
N GLY A 350 11.12 -12.99 12.32
CA GLY A 350 11.75 -13.94 11.43
C GLY A 350 11.91 -13.35 10.02
N VAL A 351 12.73 -13.98 9.20
CA VAL A 351 12.79 -13.68 7.76
C VAL A 351 11.98 -14.75 7.02
N PHE A 352 11.08 -14.30 6.16
CA PHE A 352 10.21 -15.16 5.37
C PHE A 352 10.03 -14.61 3.96
N PHE A 353 9.90 -15.50 2.99
CA PHE A 353 9.52 -15.17 1.62
C PHE A 353 8.96 -16.41 0.90
N ASP A 354 7.99 -16.24 0.02
CA ASP A 354 7.58 -17.30 -0.90
C ASP A 354 8.56 -17.46 -2.06
N TYR A 355 8.63 -18.62 -2.69
CA TYR A 355 9.28 -18.78 -3.99
C TYR A 355 8.21 -18.99 -5.06
N LEU A 356 7.95 -17.93 -5.85
CA LEU A 356 7.00 -17.93 -6.97
C LEU A 356 5.59 -18.40 -6.57
N SER A 357 5.14 -17.98 -5.39
CA SER A 357 3.88 -18.39 -4.76
C SER A 357 3.66 -19.91 -4.68
N THR A 358 4.75 -20.69 -4.63
CA THR A 358 4.68 -22.16 -4.65
C THR A 358 4.95 -22.78 -3.28
N PHE A 359 5.93 -22.25 -2.53
CA PHE A 359 6.24 -22.67 -1.17
C PHE A 359 6.88 -21.52 -0.39
N MET A 360 6.82 -21.58 0.94
CA MET A 360 7.44 -20.60 1.83
C MET A 360 8.85 -21.01 2.25
N VAL A 361 9.74 -20.03 2.37
CA VAL A 361 11.01 -20.12 3.07
C VAL A 361 10.88 -19.28 4.33
N PHE A 362 11.18 -19.87 5.50
CA PHE A 362 11.18 -19.18 6.78
C PHE A 362 12.42 -19.55 7.58
N TYR A 363 13.02 -18.57 8.25
CA TYR A 363 14.06 -18.79 9.24
C TYR A 363 14.04 -17.71 10.32
N SER A 364 14.35 -18.11 11.55
CA SER A 364 14.45 -17.22 12.71
C SER A 364 15.55 -16.16 12.54
N LYS A 365 15.49 -15.08 13.33
CA LYS A 365 16.53 -14.03 13.34
C LYS A 365 17.93 -14.58 13.65
N LYS A 366 18.04 -15.55 14.54
CA LYS A 366 19.32 -16.22 14.86
C LYS A 366 19.88 -16.96 13.66
N GLN A 367 19.03 -17.69 12.93
CA GLN A 367 19.41 -18.33 11.68
C GLN A 367 19.75 -17.31 10.60
N ALA A 368 19.01 -16.20 10.51
CA ALA A 368 19.30 -15.10 9.59
C ALA A 368 20.70 -14.52 9.84
N LEU A 369 21.08 -14.29 11.10
CA LEU A 369 22.40 -13.79 11.46
C LEU A 369 23.51 -14.72 10.96
N ILE A 370 23.35 -16.03 11.11
CA ILE A 370 24.31 -17.01 10.61
C ILE A 370 24.35 -16.99 9.08
N LEU A 371 23.19 -17.16 8.44
CA LEU A 371 23.06 -17.27 6.99
C LEU A 371 23.59 -16.02 6.26
N HIS A 372 23.18 -14.83 6.71
CA HIS A 372 23.53 -13.56 6.07
C HIS A 372 25.00 -13.17 6.34
N SER A 373 25.62 -13.70 7.40
CA SER A 373 27.05 -13.51 7.67
C SER A 373 27.97 -14.39 6.81
N ILE A 374 27.52 -15.57 6.37
CA ILE A 374 28.35 -16.51 5.59
C ILE A 374 28.94 -15.87 4.33
N PRO A 375 28.18 -15.17 3.46
CA PRO A 375 28.76 -14.51 2.29
C PRO A 375 29.85 -13.50 2.64
N MET A 376 29.66 -12.75 3.73
CA MET A 376 30.66 -11.76 4.18
C MET A 376 31.95 -12.44 4.64
N VAL A 377 31.83 -13.52 5.43
CA VAL A 377 32.98 -14.32 5.86
C VAL A 377 33.74 -14.89 4.66
N ILE A 378 33.02 -15.42 3.66
CA ILE A 378 33.62 -15.91 2.41
C ILE A 378 34.38 -14.77 1.70
N PHE A 379 33.76 -13.62 1.53
CA PHE A 379 34.40 -12.47 0.87
C PHE A 379 35.72 -12.05 1.56
N ILE A 380 35.75 -12.02 2.89
CA ILE A 380 36.92 -11.64 3.69
C ILE A 380 38.03 -12.73 3.64
N LEU A 381 37.66 -14.02 3.68
CA LEU A 381 38.62 -15.12 3.72
C LEU A 381 39.20 -15.48 2.34
N MET A 382 38.52 -15.17 1.25
CA MET A 382 38.96 -15.55 -0.10
C MET A 382 40.32 -14.97 -0.53
N PRO A 383 40.66 -13.70 -0.25
CA PRO A 383 42.01 -13.19 -0.47
C PRO A 383 43.09 -13.99 0.26
N LEU A 384 42.82 -14.44 1.49
CA LEU A 384 43.73 -15.26 2.30
C LEU A 384 43.90 -16.65 1.68
N LEU A 385 42.79 -17.31 1.36
CA LEU A 385 42.80 -18.64 0.72
C LEU A 385 43.58 -18.61 -0.60
N LYS A 386 43.41 -17.56 -1.41
CA LYS A 386 44.16 -17.41 -2.66
C LYS A 386 45.68 -17.26 -2.42
N CYS A 387 46.06 -16.44 -1.44
CA CYS A 387 47.45 -16.25 -1.07
C CYS A 387 48.11 -17.57 -0.62
N LEU A 388 47.36 -18.40 0.13
CA LEU A 388 47.80 -19.72 0.58
C LEU A 388 47.90 -20.76 -0.55
N LEU A 389 46.93 -20.78 -1.48
CA LEU A 389 46.92 -21.73 -2.60
C LEU A 389 47.92 -21.39 -3.71
N THR A 390 48.35 -20.12 -3.80
CA THR A 390 49.34 -19.65 -4.79
C THR A 390 50.43 -18.81 -4.14
N PRO A 391 51.31 -19.42 -3.30
CA PRO A 391 52.34 -18.69 -2.57
C PRO A 391 53.29 -17.94 -3.51
N GLY A 392 53.55 -16.66 -3.23
CA GLY A 392 54.48 -15.83 -4.00
C GLY A 392 53.92 -15.15 -5.26
N SER A 393 52.69 -15.47 -5.69
CA SER A 393 52.07 -14.87 -6.89
C SER A 393 51.37 -13.54 -6.62
N HIS A 394 50.80 -13.35 -5.42
CA HIS A 394 50.00 -12.16 -5.07
C HIS A 394 50.10 -11.82 -3.58
N SER A 395 50.13 -10.53 -3.25
CA SER A 395 49.99 -10.08 -1.85
C SER A 395 48.53 -10.11 -1.41
N LEU A 396 48.28 -10.44 -0.14
CA LEU A 396 46.95 -10.43 0.48
C LEU A 396 46.28 -9.06 0.30
N PHE A 397 47.01 -8.00 0.65
CA PHE A 397 46.52 -6.63 0.54
C PHE A 397 46.23 -6.21 -0.90
N GLY A 398 47.07 -6.60 -1.86
CA GLY A 398 46.83 -6.31 -3.28
C GLY A 398 45.58 -7.00 -3.82
N THR A 399 45.35 -8.26 -3.41
CA THR A 399 44.15 -9.02 -3.80
C THR A 399 42.88 -8.40 -3.21
N LEU A 400 42.88 -8.08 -1.91
CA LEU A 400 41.77 -7.41 -1.24
C LEU A 400 41.48 -6.04 -1.86
N SER A 401 42.52 -5.24 -2.14
CA SER A 401 42.38 -3.94 -2.81
C SER A 401 41.70 -4.08 -4.18
N ASN A 402 42.05 -5.11 -4.96
CA ASN A 402 41.39 -5.37 -6.25
C ASN A 402 39.92 -5.77 -6.08
N TYR A 403 39.58 -6.56 -5.06
CA TYR A 403 38.18 -6.93 -4.79
C TYR A 403 37.36 -5.71 -4.36
N VAL A 404 37.90 -4.85 -3.49
CA VAL A 404 37.26 -3.59 -3.08
C VAL A 404 37.07 -2.65 -4.28
N LYS A 405 38.07 -2.52 -5.16
CA LYS A 405 37.90 -1.78 -6.43
C LYS A 405 36.78 -2.38 -7.28
N GLY A 406 36.73 -3.71 -7.41
CA GLY A 406 35.63 -4.39 -8.10
C GLY A 406 34.25 -4.08 -7.49
N MET A 407 34.17 -4.03 -6.16
CA MET A 407 32.96 -3.68 -5.41
C MET A 407 32.51 -2.25 -5.69
N LEU A 408 33.43 -1.28 -5.64
CA LEU A 408 33.14 0.12 -5.97
C LEU A 408 32.68 0.29 -7.43
N PHE A 409 33.34 -0.38 -8.38
CA PHE A 409 32.92 -0.35 -9.79
C PHE A 409 31.52 -0.92 -9.99
N HIS A 410 31.18 -2.00 -9.28
CA HIS A 410 29.85 -2.59 -9.34
C HIS A 410 28.80 -1.68 -8.69
N PHE A 411 29.10 -1.12 -7.52
CA PHE A 411 28.26 -0.16 -6.81
C PHE A 411 27.96 1.07 -7.67
N ILE A 412 28.97 1.69 -8.28
CA ILE A 412 28.77 2.82 -9.21
C ILE A 412 27.87 2.41 -10.39
N GLY A 413 28.03 1.18 -10.90
CA GLY A 413 27.15 0.65 -11.94
C GLY A 413 25.69 0.60 -11.51
N ILE A 414 25.40 0.06 -10.32
CA ILE A 414 24.04 0.01 -9.76
C ILE A 414 23.46 1.43 -9.56
N ILE A 415 24.25 2.36 -9.01
CA ILE A 415 23.81 3.75 -8.85
C ILE A 415 23.51 4.41 -10.20
N LEU A 416 24.35 4.20 -11.22
CA LEU A 416 24.10 4.73 -12.56
C LEU A 416 22.91 4.04 -13.26
N ALA A 417 22.64 2.76 -12.95
CA ALA A 417 21.44 2.07 -13.41
C ALA A 417 20.15 2.73 -12.90
N ILE A 418 20.21 3.47 -11.79
CA ILE A 418 19.11 4.26 -11.22
C ILE A 418 19.12 5.69 -11.79
N LEU A 419 20.28 6.35 -11.81
CA LEU A 419 20.37 7.77 -12.20
C LEU A 419 20.14 8.01 -13.70
N VAL A 420 20.61 7.13 -14.58
CA VAL A 420 20.44 7.29 -16.03
C VAL A 420 18.97 7.28 -16.47
N PRO A 421 18.12 6.31 -16.08
CA PRO A 421 16.70 6.36 -16.45
C PRO A 421 15.97 7.58 -15.83
N ILE A 422 16.36 8.05 -14.64
CA ILE A 422 15.83 9.30 -14.06
C ILE A 422 16.14 10.50 -14.98
N VAL A 423 17.37 10.61 -15.49
CA VAL A 423 17.73 11.67 -16.43
C VAL A 423 16.89 11.56 -17.71
N PHE A 424 16.67 10.36 -18.23
CA PHE A 424 15.80 10.13 -19.40
C PHE A 424 14.34 10.52 -19.12
N ALA A 425 13.82 10.21 -17.93
CA ALA A 425 12.48 10.63 -17.48
C ALA A 425 12.34 12.16 -17.45
N ILE A 426 13.31 12.85 -16.87
CA ILE A 426 13.36 14.33 -16.82
C ILE A 426 13.42 14.90 -18.23
N ILE A 427 14.32 14.40 -19.09
CA ILE A 427 14.45 14.85 -20.48
C ILE A 427 13.12 14.69 -21.23
N ARG A 428 12.45 13.55 -21.11
CA ARG A 428 11.13 13.32 -21.74
C ARG A 428 10.14 14.42 -21.36
N LEU A 429 10.04 14.73 -20.07
CA LEU A 429 9.10 15.69 -19.54
C LEU A 429 9.42 17.14 -19.89
N LEU A 430 10.65 17.46 -20.28
CA LEU A 430 11.00 18.78 -20.83
C LEU A 430 10.42 18.99 -22.25
N PHE A 431 10.14 17.92 -22.99
CA PHE A 431 9.60 17.99 -24.36
C PHE A 431 8.11 17.65 -24.45
N VAL A 432 7.49 17.15 -23.37
CA VAL A 432 6.12 16.63 -23.37
C VAL A 432 5.25 17.36 -22.36
N ARG A 433 3.98 17.57 -22.72
CA ARG A 433 3.02 18.36 -21.94
C ARG A 433 2.22 17.57 -20.90
N HIS A 434 2.41 16.24 -20.82
CA HIS A 434 1.82 15.38 -19.78
C HIS A 434 2.80 14.35 -19.21
N ALA A 435 2.62 14.07 -17.91
CA ALA A 435 3.33 13.05 -17.18
C ALA A 435 2.62 11.69 -17.29
N MET A 436 3.28 10.64 -16.78
CA MET A 436 2.65 9.33 -16.55
C MET A 436 2.11 8.64 -17.81
N SER A 437 2.72 8.80 -18.98
CA SER A 437 2.22 8.16 -20.23
C SER A 437 2.21 6.62 -20.18
N TRP A 438 2.89 6.03 -19.19
CA TRP A 438 2.92 4.62 -18.85
C TRP A 438 1.81 4.17 -17.88
N PHE A 439 1.02 5.08 -17.29
CA PHE A 439 0.10 4.74 -16.20
C PHE A 439 -0.98 3.74 -16.60
N ALA A 440 -1.71 3.98 -17.69
CA ALA A 440 -2.66 3.00 -18.24
C ALA A 440 -2.00 1.84 -19.01
N ARG A 441 -0.67 1.89 -19.23
CA ARG A 441 0.08 0.94 -20.05
C ARG A 441 1.46 0.66 -19.42
N PRO A 442 1.53 -0.10 -18.31
CA PRO A 442 2.74 -0.27 -17.52
C PRO A 442 3.96 -0.76 -18.33
N TYR A 443 3.74 -1.55 -19.39
CA TYR A 443 4.80 -2.02 -20.29
C TYR A 443 5.62 -0.89 -20.93
N LEU A 444 5.04 0.31 -21.08
CA LEU A 444 5.77 1.49 -21.59
C LEU A 444 6.84 1.95 -20.61
N ALA A 445 6.63 1.85 -19.29
CA ALA A 445 7.65 2.18 -18.29
C ALA A 445 8.88 1.29 -18.46
N PHE A 446 8.68 -0.02 -18.60
CA PHE A 446 9.77 -0.98 -18.86
C PHE A 446 10.47 -0.68 -20.19
N LEU A 447 9.71 -0.40 -21.25
CA LEU A 447 10.27 -0.06 -22.56
C LEU A 447 11.17 1.19 -22.52
N MET A 448 10.79 2.21 -21.74
CA MET A 448 11.56 3.46 -21.59
C MET A 448 12.79 3.30 -20.71
N PHE A 449 12.63 2.66 -19.54
CA PHE A 449 13.60 2.74 -18.46
C PHE A 449 14.54 1.54 -18.38
N VAL A 450 14.17 0.35 -18.87
CA VAL A 450 15.07 -0.81 -18.87
C VAL A 450 16.30 -0.58 -19.75
N PRO A 451 16.18 -0.14 -21.03
CA PRO A 451 17.35 0.05 -21.88
C PRO A 451 18.30 1.13 -21.36
N SER A 452 17.77 2.25 -20.83
CA SER A 452 18.57 3.35 -20.28
C SER A 452 19.23 2.96 -18.95
N SER A 453 18.54 2.18 -18.11
CA SER A 453 19.13 1.58 -16.91
C SER A 453 20.28 0.62 -17.24
N LEU A 454 20.11 -0.26 -18.25
CA LEU A 454 21.19 -1.14 -18.72
C LEU A 454 22.39 -0.34 -19.22
N VAL A 455 22.19 0.80 -19.89
CA VAL A 455 23.29 1.71 -20.24
C VAL A 455 24.00 2.18 -18.98
N GLY A 456 23.27 2.69 -17.99
CA GLY A 456 23.82 3.13 -16.70
C GLY A 456 24.67 2.06 -16.02
N LEU A 457 24.15 0.84 -15.94
CA LEU A 457 24.83 -0.33 -15.39
C LEU A 457 26.15 -0.66 -16.11
N LEU A 458 26.22 -0.41 -17.42
CA LEU A 458 27.38 -0.73 -18.27
C LEU A 458 28.42 0.40 -18.36
N ILE A 459 28.11 1.63 -17.97
CA ILE A 459 29.03 2.79 -18.07
C ILE A 459 30.41 2.52 -17.43
N PRO A 460 30.52 2.04 -16.18
CA PRO A 460 31.84 1.82 -15.56
C PRO A 460 32.69 0.81 -16.34
N ARG A 461 32.04 -0.19 -16.96
CA ARG A 461 32.69 -1.23 -17.76
C ARG A 461 33.10 -0.70 -19.13
N PHE A 462 32.25 0.11 -19.76
CA PHE A 462 32.55 0.74 -21.04
C PHE A 462 33.74 1.71 -20.95
N VAL A 463 33.81 2.50 -19.88
CA VAL A 463 34.92 3.43 -19.63
C VAL A 463 36.21 2.66 -19.32
N SER A 464 36.16 1.63 -18.47
CA SER A 464 37.33 0.81 -18.14
C SER A 464 37.89 0.06 -19.37
N ALA A 465 37.02 -0.45 -20.26
CA ALA A 465 37.44 -1.15 -21.48
C ALA A 465 38.23 -0.28 -22.47
N ARG A 466 38.22 1.05 -22.30
CA ARG A 466 38.99 2.02 -23.12
C ARG A 466 40.34 2.40 -22.51
N ARG A 467 40.62 2.02 -21.26
CA ARG A 467 41.93 2.24 -20.61
C ARG A 467 42.90 1.10 -20.95
N THR A 468 44.20 1.34 -20.78
CA THR A 468 45.29 0.38 -21.10
C THR A 468 45.17 -0.94 -20.32
N SER A 469 45.71 -2.03 -20.87
CA SER A 469 45.52 -3.41 -20.35
C SER A 469 46.01 -3.64 -18.92
N THR A 470 46.93 -2.81 -18.41
CA THR A 470 47.49 -2.87 -17.05
C THR A 470 46.54 -2.37 -15.96
N GLU A 471 45.49 -1.60 -16.30
CA GLU A 471 44.50 -1.06 -15.34
C GLU A 471 43.16 -1.82 -15.31
N ALA A 472 42.97 -2.79 -16.21
CA ALA A 472 41.71 -3.51 -16.33
C ALA A 472 41.56 -4.58 -15.22
N LEU A 473 40.51 -4.44 -14.40
CA LEU A 473 40.16 -5.44 -13.37
C LEU A 473 39.94 -6.82 -13.99
N SER A 474 40.47 -7.88 -13.37
CA SER A 474 40.26 -9.26 -13.78
C SER A 474 38.79 -9.71 -13.57
N TYR A 475 38.38 -10.79 -14.24
CA TYR A 475 37.06 -11.42 -14.01
C TYR A 475 36.84 -11.74 -12.54
N GLU A 476 37.88 -12.23 -11.88
CA GLU A 476 37.86 -12.57 -10.47
C GLU A 476 37.65 -11.36 -9.56
N ALA A 477 38.37 -10.26 -9.80
CA ALA A 477 38.20 -9.04 -9.01
C ALA A 477 36.79 -8.45 -9.17
N ARG A 478 36.22 -8.54 -10.39
CA ARG A 478 34.84 -8.12 -10.67
C ARG A 478 33.82 -9.00 -9.98
N PHE A 479 34.02 -10.32 -10.01
CA PHE A 479 33.14 -11.29 -9.38
C PHE A 479 33.11 -11.09 -7.87
N TRP A 480 34.28 -11.17 -7.21
CA TRP A 480 34.36 -11.01 -5.76
C TRP A 480 33.94 -9.62 -5.32
N GLY A 481 34.18 -8.58 -6.12
CA GLY A 481 33.68 -7.24 -5.85
C GLY A 481 32.14 -7.16 -5.82
N ALA A 482 31.46 -7.73 -6.83
CA ALA A 482 30.00 -7.76 -6.85
C ALA A 482 29.43 -8.68 -5.75
N PHE A 483 30.02 -9.85 -5.55
CA PHE A 483 29.67 -10.76 -4.45
C PHE A 483 29.82 -10.07 -3.09
N GLY A 484 30.92 -9.34 -2.87
CA GLY A 484 31.16 -8.55 -1.68
C GLY A 484 30.14 -7.45 -1.46
N LEU A 485 29.67 -6.79 -2.54
CA LEU A 485 28.58 -5.81 -2.44
C LEU A 485 27.30 -6.46 -1.93
N TYR A 486 26.87 -7.58 -2.52
CA TYR A 486 25.64 -8.26 -2.08
C TYR A 486 25.78 -8.84 -0.67
N ALA A 487 26.96 -9.37 -0.32
CA ALA A 487 27.29 -9.83 1.03
C ALA A 487 27.25 -8.69 2.06
N PHE A 488 27.68 -7.49 1.68
CA PHE A 488 27.57 -6.31 2.53
C PHE A 488 26.12 -5.85 2.68
N MET A 489 25.39 -5.75 1.57
CA MET A 489 24.00 -5.31 1.57
C MET A 489 23.11 -6.23 2.42
N THR A 490 23.24 -7.55 2.30
CA THR A 490 22.43 -8.49 3.08
C THR A 490 22.65 -8.31 4.59
N LEU A 491 23.91 -8.17 5.02
CA LEU A 491 24.24 -7.96 6.43
C LEU A 491 23.83 -6.56 6.92
N ALA A 492 23.93 -5.54 6.07
CA ALA A 492 23.52 -4.17 6.39
C ALA A 492 22.00 -4.08 6.62
N TYR A 493 21.19 -4.72 5.76
CA TYR A 493 19.74 -4.82 5.94
C TYR A 493 19.38 -5.49 7.27
N LEU A 494 19.98 -6.66 7.54
CA LEU A 494 19.72 -7.38 8.78
C LEU A 494 20.13 -6.57 10.02
N SER A 495 21.26 -5.86 9.95
CA SER A 495 21.76 -4.99 11.04
C SER A 495 20.86 -3.77 11.27
N ALA A 496 20.17 -3.30 10.23
CA ALA A 496 19.15 -2.24 10.33
C ALA A 496 17.81 -2.75 10.89
N GLY A 497 17.68 -4.05 11.18
CA GLY A 497 16.44 -4.66 11.67
C GLY A 497 15.44 -5.02 10.56
N LEU A 498 15.85 -4.97 9.29
CA LEU A 498 15.01 -5.22 8.11
C LEU A 498 15.15 -6.67 7.62
N GLY A 499 14.04 -7.28 7.21
CA GLY A 499 14.00 -8.67 6.73
C GLY A 499 14.29 -8.84 5.23
N GLY A 500 14.19 -7.76 4.43
CA GLY A 500 14.34 -7.73 2.98
C GLY A 500 15.75 -8.08 2.45
N GLY A 501 16.74 -8.16 3.34
CA GLY A 501 18.10 -8.60 3.01
C GLY A 501 18.20 -10.01 2.41
N PHE A 502 17.13 -10.81 2.47
CA PHE A 502 17.07 -12.16 1.88
C PHE A 502 17.30 -12.18 0.37
N LEU A 503 16.87 -11.14 -0.38
CA LEU A 503 17.03 -11.09 -1.83
C LEU A 503 18.51 -10.99 -2.22
N THR A 504 19.26 -10.13 -1.54
CA THR A 504 20.71 -9.98 -1.76
C THR A 504 21.50 -11.17 -1.22
N PHE A 505 21.04 -11.80 -0.14
CA PHE A 505 21.55 -13.10 0.30
C PHE A 505 21.39 -14.16 -0.79
N PHE A 506 20.20 -14.25 -1.39
CA PHE A 506 19.91 -15.24 -2.44
C PHE A 506 20.79 -15.03 -3.68
N PHE A 507 21.08 -13.78 -4.07
CA PHE A 507 22.07 -13.48 -5.11
C PHE A 507 23.46 -13.99 -4.73
N ALA A 508 23.96 -13.64 -3.54
CA ALA A 508 25.30 -14.04 -3.11
C ALA A 508 25.42 -15.58 -3.05
N ALA A 509 24.42 -16.26 -2.49
CA ALA A 509 24.37 -17.72 -2.41
C ALA A 509 24.41 -18.38 -3.80
N ALA A 510 23.66 -17.85 -4.78
CA ALA A 510 23.64 -18.38 -6.14
C ALA A 510 24.91 -18.03 -6.96
N MET A 511 25.56 -16.91 -6.67
CA MET A 511 26.78 -16.47 -7.34
C MET A 511 27.98 -17.40 -7.13
N LEU A 512 28.09 -18.05 -5.98
CA LEU A 512 29.20 -18.99 -5.70
C LEU A 512 29.20 -20.24 -6.61
N PRO A 513 28.14 -21.05 -6.68
CA PRO A 513 28.09 -22.18 -7.61
C PRO A 513 28.16 -21.72 -9.07
N ALA A 514 27.61 -20.55 -9.41
CA ALA A 514 27.75 -19.94 -10.72
C ALA A 514 29.22 -19.68 -11.08
N TRP A 515 30.00 -19.12 -10.15
CA TRP A 515 31.42 -18.87 -10.35
C TRP A 515 32.24 -20.14 -10.50
N ILE A 516 31.97 -21.16 -9.69
CA ILE A 516 32.64 -22.47 -9.80
C ILE A 516 32.35 -23.08 -11.18
N SER A 517 31.08 -23.10 -11.60
CA SER A 517 30.66 -23.59 -12.91
C SER A 517 31.31 -22.80 -14.05
N PHE A 518 31.36 -21.46 -13.94
CA PHE A 518 32.08 -20.60 -14.88
C PHE A 518 33.56 -20.98 -15.00
N CYS A 519 34.27 -21.17 -13.89
CA CYS A 519 35.68 -21.56 -13.90
C CYS A 519 35.90 -22.92 -14.60
N VAL A 520 35.00 -23.89 -14.44
CA VAL A 520 35.06 -25.18 -15.15
C VAL A 520 34.85 -24.98 -16.65
N PHE A 521 33.80 -24.28 -17.05
CA PHE A 521 33.51 -24.05 -18.46
C PHE A 521 34.59 -23.21 -19.15
N MET A 522 35.18 -22.24 -18.45
CA MET A 522 36.31 -21.46 -18.93
C MET A 522 37.52 -22.32 -19.30
N LYS A 523 37.79 -23.39 -18.55
CA LYS A 523 38.86 -24.35 -18.87
C LYS A 523 38.54 -25.19 -20.12
N ILE A 524 37.27 -25.50 -20.34
CA ILE A 524 36.83 -26.36 -21.46
C ILE A 524 36.67 -25.57 -22.77
N PHE A 525 36.01 -24.42 -22.71
CA PHE A 525 35.60 -23.65 -23.90
C PHE A 525 36.38 -22.36 -24.11
N GLY A 526 37.28 -22.00 -23.19
CA GLY A 526 38.13 -20.81 -23.27
C GLY A 526 37.50 -19.54 -22.70
N THR A 527 38.33 -18.50 -22.59
CA THR A 527 38.03 -17.30 -21.79
C THR A 527 37.06 -16.29 -22.43
N GLN A 528 36.87 -16.37 -23.75
CA GLN A 528 36.03 -15.45 -24.52
C GLN A 528 34.80 -16.14 -25.15
N SER A 529 34.55 -17.40 -24.80
CA SER A 529 33.43 -18.16 -25.34
C SER A 529 32.12 -17.83 -24.63
N LEU A 530 31.05 -17.63 -25.41
CA LEU A 530 29.68 -17.49 -24.87
C LEU A 530 29.24 -18.74 -24.10
N ARG A 531 29.78 -19.93 -24.45
CA ARG A 531 29.51 -21.17 -23.70
C ARG A 531 30.02 -21.09 -22.27
N SER A 532 31.17 -20.44 -22.06
CA SER A 532 31.70 -20.18 -20.72
C SER A 532 30.77 -19.26 -19.93
N ALA A 533 30.25 -18.21 -20.55
CA ALA A 533 29.26 -17.34 -19.92
C ALA A 533 27.96 -18.09 -19.55
N MET A 534 27.49 -19.01 -20.39
CA MET A 534 26.32 -19.85 -20.07
C MET A 534 26.53 -20.69 -18.80
N GLY A 535 27.74 -21.20 -18.58
CA GLY A 535 28.10 -21.90 -17.34
C GLY A 535 27.92 -21.04 -16.08
N TYR A 536 28.03 -19.71 -16.19
CA TYR A 536 27.73 -18.77 -15.12
C TYR A 536 26.23 -18.44 -15.00
N VAL A 537 25.55 -18.24 -16.13
CA VAL A 537 24.14 -17.81 -16.14
C VAL A 537 23.21 -18.92 -15.65
N ILE A 538 23.43 -20.17 -16.06
CA ILE A 538 22.50 -21.28 -15.78
C ILE A 538 22.27 -21.46 -14.27
N PRO A 539 23.30 -21.52 -13.40
CA PRO A 539 23.09 -21.65 -11.95
C PRO A 539 22.41 -20.43 -11.31
N LEU A 540 22.42 -19.25 -11.97
CA LEU A 540 21.75 -18.05 -11.48
C LEU A 540 20.25 -18.02 -11.83
N ILE A 541 19.78 -18.80 -12.80
CA ILE A 541 18.39 -18.76 -13.29
C ILE A 541 17.35 -18.79 -12.16
N PRO A 542 17.41 -19.69 -11.16
CA PRO A 542 16.41 -19.72 -10.10
C PRO A 542 16.30 -18.40 -9.31
N CYS A 543 17.43 -17.74 -9.08
CA CYS A 543 17.49 -16.49 -8.35
C CYS A 543 17.08 -15.29 -9.23
N LEU A 544 17.47 -15.29 -10.51
CA LEU A 544 17.03 -14.28 -11.48
C LEU A 544 15.51 -14.35 -11.73
N LEU A 545 14.96 -15.56 -11.82
CA LEU A 545 13.52 -15.79 -11.97
C LEU A 545 12.75 -15.25 -10.78
N TYR A 546 13.26 -15.46 -9.56
CA TYR A 546 12.68 -14.89 -8.35
C TYR A 546 12.80 -13.37 -8.31
N SER A 547 13.95 -12.80 -8.70
CA SER A 547 14.10 -11.34 -8.83
C SER A 547 13.05 -10.77 -9.75
N ILE A 548 12.83 -11.35 -10.94
CA ILE A 548 11.82 -10.87 -11.89
C ILE A 548 10.39 -10.96 -11.31
N TYR A 549 10.09 -12.01 -10.56
CA TYR A 549 8.81 -12.17 -9.85
C TYR A 549 8.60 -11.05 -8.83
N PHE A 550 9.55 -10.89 -7.91
CA PHE A 550 9.49 -9.90 -6.84
C PHE A 550 9.50 -8.47 -7.39
N ASP A 551 10.45 -8.17 -8.27
CA ASP A 551 10.66 -6.86 -8.89
C ASP A 551 9.46 -6.46 -9.77
N GLY A 552 8.90 -7.42 -10.51
CA GLY A 552 7.73 -7.20 -11.37
C GLY A 552 6.49 -6.80 -10.57
N LEU A 553 6.22 -7.52 -9.47
CA LEU A 553 5.13 -7.19 -8.54
C LEU A 553 5.34 -5.82 -7.88
N LEU A 554 6.57 -5.52 -7.46
CA LEU A 554 6.92 -4.22 -6.85
C LEU A 554 6.67 -3.05 -7.82
N VAL A 555 7.14 -3.16 -9.07
CA VAL A 555 6.95 -2.12 -10.09
C VAL A 555 5.47 -1.98 -10.44
N GLN A 556 4.74 -3.09 -10.58
CA GLN A 556 3.31 -3.06 -10.86
C GLN A 556 2.53 -2.37 -9.73
N PHE A 557 2.74 -2.78 -8.47
CA PHE A 557 2.12 -2.17 -7.31
C PHE A 557 2.38 -0.65 -7.26
N LEU A 558 3.63 -0.24 -7.45
CA LEU A 558 3.98 1.18 -7.45
C LEU A 558 3.27 1.93 -8.58
N ILE A 559 3.29 1.42 -9.81
CA ILE A 559 2.61 2.05 -10.96
C ILE A 559 1.12 2.26 -10.68
N GLU A 560 0.44 1.25 -10.13
CA GLU A 560 -0.98 1.33 -9.76
C GLU A 560 -1.23 2.41 -8.70
N LYS A 561 -0.32 2.56 -7.72
CA LYS A 561 -0.39 3.57 -6.66
C LYS A 561 0.02 4.98 -7.09
N MET A 562 0.67 5.17 -8.23
CA MET A 562 1.05 6.51 -8.72
C MET A 562 -0.15 7.43 -8.98
N GLY A 563 -1.36 6.86 -9.18
CA GLY A 563 -2.60 7.63 -9.30
C GLY A 563 -3.07 8.29 -8.00
N MET A 564 -2.45 7.96 -6.86
CA MET A 564 -2.79 8.48 -5.52
C MET A 564 -1.58 9.05 -4.76
N MET A 565 -0.43 9.21 -5.41
CA MET A 565 0.80 9.67 -4.76
C MET A 565 0.71 11.14 -4.29
N GLY A 566 -0.32 11.86 -4.72
CA GLY A 566 -0.52 13.28 -4.47
C GLY A 566 -0.08 14.15 -5.65
N SER A 567 -0.68 15.34 -5.73
CA SER A 567 -0.35 16.35 -6.71
C SER A 567 0.64 17.34 -6.11
N LEU A 568 1.93 17.05 -6.15
CA LEU A 568 2.94 18.01 -5.71
C LEU A 568 2.96 19.25 -6.63
N PRO A 569 3.26 20.46 -6.12
CA PRO A 569 3.22 21.68 -6.93
C PRO A 569 4.34 21.70 -8.01
N PRO A 570 4.05 22.18 -9.23
CA PRO A 570 5.05 22.48 -10.25
C PRO A 570 6.08 23.55 -9.81
N PRO A 571 7.31 23.54 -10.37
CA PRO A 571 7.72 22.70 -11.49
C PRO A 571 8.03 21.26 -11.09
N TYR A 572 8.35 20.98 -9.83
CA TYR A 572 8.92 19.69 -9.41
C TYR A 572 7.90 18.55 -9.38
N GLY A 573 6.69 18.79 -8.86
CA GLY A 573 5.70 17.72 -8.67
C GLY A 573 5.26 17.01 -9.93
N TYR A 574 5.29 17.72 -11.06
CA TYR A 574 5.01 17.18 -12.38
C TYR A 574 6.00 16.07 -12.81
N PHE A 575 7.24 16.09 -12.30
CA PHE A 575 8.27 15.09 -12.64
C PHE A 575 8.27 13.86 -11.72
N ILE A 576 7.73 13.98 -10.50
CA ILE A 576 8.00 13.00 -9.45
C ILE A 576 7.53 11.58 -9.82
N PRO A 577 6.31 11.33 -10.33
CA PRO A 577 5.89 9.96 -10.64
C PRO A 577 6.79 9.28 -11.69
N ASP A 578 7.17 10.00 -12.75
CA ASP A 578 8.09 9.48 -13.76
C ASP A 578 9.50 9.24 -13.20
N ILE A 579 9.99 10.11 -12.30
CA ILE A 579 11.27 9.91 -11.61
C ILE A 579 11.22 8.67 -10.71
N VAL A 580 10.15 8.51 -9.92
CA VAL A 580 9.96 7.38 -9.01
C VAL A 580 9.89 6.07 -9.79
N VAL A 581 9.08 6.02 -10.86
CA VAL A 581 8.98 4.83 -11.72
C VAL A 581 10.29 4.55 -12.45
N ALA A 582 11.00 5.57 -12.94
CA ALA A 582 12.32 5.39 -13.55
C ALA A 582 13.36 4.86 -12.54
N ALA A 583 13.34 5.38 -11.31
CA ALA A 583 14.24 4.97 -10.25
C ALA A 583 14.00 3.51 -9.84
N ILE A 584 12.75 3.10 -9.65
CA ILE A 584 12.43 1.72 -9.27
C ILE A 584 12.71 0.74 -10.41
N VAL A 585 12.42 1.09 -11.67
CA VAL A 585 12.85 0.27 -12.81
C VAL A 585 14.38 0.17 -12.85
N GLY A 586 15.09 1.25 -12.49
CA GLY A 586 16.54 1.23 -12.36
C GLY A 586 17.06 0.30 -11.26
N ILE A 587 16.43 0.31 -10.08
CA ILE A 587 16.74 -0.57 -8.95
C ILE A 587 16.53 -2.04 -9.34
N THR A 588 15.36 -2.33 -9.92
CA THR A 588 14.99 -3.69 -10.33
C THR A 588 15.89 -4.22 -11.45
N VAL A 589 16.27 -3.41 -12.43
CA VAL A 589 17.31 -3.79 -13.42
C VAL A 589 18.66 -4.04 -12.74
N GLY A 590 19.01 -3.22 -11.74
CA GLY A 590 20.20 -3.42 -10.91
C GLY A 590 20.22 -4.77 -10.21
N TRP A 591 19.12 -5.19 -9.58
CA TRP A 591 18.99 -6.49 -8.91
C TRP A 591 18.88 -7.66 -9.89
N SER A 592 18.03 -7.50 -10.90
CA SER A 592 17.78 -8.54 -11.90
C SER A 592 18.98 -8.78 -12.82
N VAL A 593 19.75 -7.77 -13.22
CA VAL A 593 20.85 -7.92 -14.20
C VAL A 593 22.23 -7.75 -13.57
N GLY A 594 22.36 -7.01 -12.47
CA GLY A 594 23.61 -6.77 -11.77
C GLY A 594 24.44 -8.03 -11.49
N PRO A 595 23.88 -9.13 -10.96
CA PRO A 595 24.63 -10.37 -10.71
C PRO A 595 25.30 -10.97 -11.95
N LEU A 596 24.83 -10.64 -13.16
CA LEU A 596 25.40 -11.09 -14.44
C LEU A 596 26.59 -10.25 -14.91
N ILE A 597 26.63 -8.97 -14.55
CA ILE A 597 27.60 -7.97 -15.05
C ILE A 597 29.07 -8.31 -14.79
N PRO A 598 29.46 -8.95 -13.66
CA PRO A 598 30.86 -9.34 -13.44
C PRO A 598 31.47 -10.12 -14.60
N ILE A 599 30.69 -11.03 -15.19
CA ILE A 599 31.09 -11.90 -16.29
C ILE A 599 30.61 -11.34 -17.63
N LEU A 600 29.29 -11.14 -17.78
CA LEU A 600 28.69 -10.80 -19.07
C LEU A 600 29.01 -9.38 -19.53
N GLY A 601 29.43 -8.50 -18.61
CA GLY A 601 29.81 -7.12 -18.92
C GLY A 601 30.91 -7.01 -19.98
N HIS A 602 31.74 -8.04 -20.18
CA HIS A 602 32.74 -8.06 -21.27
C HIS A 602 32.10 -8.01 -22.67
N TRP A 603 30.97 -8.70 -22.87
CA TRP A 603 30.22 -8.71 -24.13
C TRP A 603 29.22 -7.56 -24.20
N LEU A 604 28.59 -7.21 -23.06
CA LEU A 604 27.54 -6.19 -23.04
C LEU A 604 28.09 -4.76 -23.09
N ALA A 605 29.29 -4.48 -22.56
CA ALA A 605 29.89 -3.14 -22.61
C ALA A 605 30.58 -2.84 -23.96
N ARG A 606 30.15 -3.46 -25.06
CA ARG A 606 30.67 -3.18 -26.41
C ARG A 606 29.99 -1.95 -26.99
N LYS A 607 30.71 -1.20 -27.84
CA LYS A 607 30.21 0.05 -28.43
C LYS A 607 28.89 -0.15 -29.17
N ALA A 608 28.77 -1.21 -29.97
CA ALA A 608 27.55 -1.53 -30.70
C ALA A 608 26.34 -1.76 -29.77
N VAL A 609 26.52 -2.48 -28.66
CA VAL A 609 25.46 -2.77 -27.69
C VAL A 609 25.00 -1.51 -26.97
N VAL A 610 25.95 -0.72 -26.44
CA VAL A 610 25.62 0.54 -25.73
C VAL A 610 24.93 1.53 -26.68
N GLN A 611 25.38 1.65 -27.93
CA GLN A 611 24.72 2.49 -28.94
C GLN A 611 23.31 1.98 -29.27
N PHE A 612 23.12 0.67 -29.43
CA PHE A 612 21.79 0.09 -29.65
C PHE A 612 20.83 0.43 -28.51
N LEU A 613 21.24 0.23 -27.25
CA LEU A 613 20.42 0.53 -26.08
C LEU A 613 20.10 2.02 -25.95
N LEU A 614 21.05 2.91 -26.27
CA LEU A 614 20.82 4.36 -26.29
C LEU A 614 19.79 4.75 -27.35
N HIS A 615 19.92 4.25 -28.59
CA HIS A 615 18.94 4.51 -29.65
C HIS A 615 17.56 3.96 -29.28
N LEU A 616 17.50 2.75 -28.72
CA LEU A 616 16.26 2.16 -28.23
C LEU A 616 15.63 3.02 -27.13
N SER A 617 16.42 3.54 -26.20
CA SER A 617 15.94 4.44 -25.13
C SER A 617 15.32 5.72 -25.71
N VAL A 618 16.00 6.38 -26.65
CA VAL A 618 15.50 7.60 -27.30
C VAL A 618 14.20 7.32 -28.08
N LEU A 619 14.17 6.22 -28.84
CA LEU A 619 12.98 5.79 -29.58
C LEU A 619 11.82 5.47 -28.62
N ALA A 620 12.09 4.76 -27.54
CA ALA A 620 11.10 4.40 -26.52
C ALA A 620 10.50 5.64 -25.86
N LEU A 621 11.31 6.65 -25.52
CA LEU A 621 10.81 7.92 -25.00
C LEU A 621 9.90 8.63 -26.02
N ALA A 622 10.32 8.70 -27.28
CA ALA A 622 9.55 9.37 -28.33
C ALA A 622 8.19 8.69 -28.58
N LEU A 623 8.18 7.35 -28.66
CA LEU A 623 6.96 6.56 -28.82
C LEU A 623 6.03 6.69 -27.61
N SER A 624 6.57 6.52 -26.39
CA SER A 624 5.79 6.59 -25.15
C SER A 624 5.15 7.96 -24.93
N SER A 625 5.73 9.02 -25.50
CA SER A 625 5.21 10.38 -25.40
C SER A 625 3.94 10.62 -26.23
N GLN A 626 3.60 9.73 -27.16
CA GLN A 626 2.37 9.81 -27.97
C GLN A 626 1.14 9.25 -27.26
N PHE A 627 1.32 8.53 -26.16
CA PHE A 627 0.23 7.85 -25.47
C PHE A 627 -0.43 8.75 -24.43
N PHE A 628 -1.76 8.73 -24.43
CA PHE A 628 -2.56 9.33 -23.37
C PHE A 628 -2.41 8.52 -22.07
N PRO A 629 -2.19 9.17 -20.91
CA PRO A 629 -1.88 8.49 -19.63
C PRO A 629 -2.99 7.60 -19.06
N TYR A 630 -4.26 7.94 -19.30
CA TYR A 630 -5.40 7.37 -18.56
C TYR A 630 -6.32 6.51 -19.42
N SER A 631 -7.11 5.67 -18.75
CA SER A 631 -8.18 4.87 -19.36
C SER A 631 -9.28 4.58 -18.34
N THR A 632 -10.38 3.94 -18.73
CA THR A 632 -11.43 3.49 -17.78
C THR A 632 -10.93 2.41 -16.80
N ALA A 633 -9.86 1.70 -17.15
CA ALA A 633 -9.20 0.70 -16.31
C ALA A 633 -8.02 1.29 -15.49
N ALA A 634 -7.64 2.54 -15.73
CA ALA A 634 -6.60 3.27 -15.01
C ALA A 634 -6.99 4.75 -14.97
N PRO A 635 -7.99 5.10 -14.14
CA PRO A 635 -8.64 6.40 -14.22
C PRO A 635 -7.78 7.52 -13.62
N LYS A 636 -7.95 8.73 -14.15
CA LYS A 636 -7.51 9.96 -13.47
C LYS A 636 -8.42 10.21 -12.28
N ARG A 637 -7.85 10.45 -11.11
CA ARG A 637 -8.61 10.67 -9.87
C ARG A 637 -8.78 12.16 -9.59
N VAL A 638 -10.02 12.58 -9.36
CA VAL A 638 -10.41 13.96 -9.11
C VAL A 638 -11.28 14.01 -7.86
N VAL A 639 -11.03 15.00 -7.00
CA VAL A 639 -11.86 15.28 -5.84
C VAL A 639 -12.65 16.55 -6.12
N PHE A 640 -13.98 16.45 -6.02
CA PHE A 640 -14.92 17.53 -6.26
C PHE A 640 -15.68 17.84 -4.98
N GLN A 641 -15.51 19.06 -4.46
CA GLN A 641 -16.23 19.55 -3.29
C GLN A 641 -17.22 20.65 -3.68
N HIS A 642 -18.49 20.48 -3.33
CA HIS A 642 -19.45 21.58 -3.28
C HIS A 642 -19.35 22.24 -1.90
N ARG A 643 -18.58 23.33 -1.80
CA ARG A 643 -18.33 24.04 -0.56
C ARG A 643 -19.46 25.02 -0.25
N VAL A 644 -19.97 24.97 0.96
CA VAL A 644 -21.05 25.80 1.49
C VAL A 644 -20.54 26.50 2.74
N LEU A 645 -20.41 27.83 2.66
CA LEU A 645 -19.95 28.65 3.79
C LEU A 645 -21.17 29.23 4.52
N THR A 646 -21.20 29.06 5.83
CA THR A 646 -22.32 29.46 6.70
C THR A 646 -21.81 30.33 7.86
N ALA A 647 -22.61 31.29 8.31
CA ALA A 647 -22.28 32.11 9.48
C ALA A 647 -22.74 31.43 10.77
N ASP A 648 -23.92 30.80 10.73
CA ASP A 648 -24.58 30.12 11.83
C ASP A 648 -25.58 29.07 11.29
N ALA A 649 -26.50 28.63 12.15
CA ALA A 649 -27.54 27.65 11.81
C ALA A 649 -28.48 28.10 10.67
N GLY A 650 -28.67 29.39 10.42
CA GLY A 650 -29.70 29.90 9.50
C GLY A 650 -29.18 30.72 8.33
N GLN A 651 -27.91 31.14 8.37
CA GLN A 651 -27.36 32.09 7.40
C GLN A 651 -26.30 31.46 6.49
N LEU A 652 -26.62 31.35 5.21
CA LEU A 652 -25.69 31.03 4.14
C LEU A 652 -24.91 32.29 3.71
N LEU A 653 -23.58 32.18 3.66
CA LEU A 653 -22.68 33.26 3.25
C LEU A 653 -22.25 33.13 1.78
N ASN A 654 -21.85 31.93 1.35
CA ASN A 654 -21.31 31.70 0.01
C ASN A 654 -21.39 30.21 -0.38
N SER A 655 -21.37 29.92 -1.68
CA SER A 655 -21.22 28.56 -2.20
C SER A 655 -20.27 28.51 -3.41
N SER A 656 -19.45 27.47 -3.48
CA SER A 656 -18.49 27.27 -4.58
C SER A 656 -18.31 25.80 -4.95
N TYR A 657 -18.01 25.55 -6.22
CA TYR A 657 -17.52 24.26 -6.70
C TYR A 657 -16.00 24.27 -6.71
N GLU A 658 -15.39 23.33 -6.02
CA GLU A 658 -13.94 23.25 -5.86
C GLU A 658 -13.42 21.91 -6.31
N PHE A 659 -12.32 21.92 -7.06
CA PHE A 659 -11.72 20.72 -7.63
C PHE A 659 -10.27 20.59 -7.21
N SER A 660 -9.86 19.35 -6.97
CA SER A 660 -8.46 18.98 -6.79
C SER A 660 -8.14 17.64 -7.45
N VAL A 661 -6.85 17.32 -7.54
CA VAL A 661 -6.33 16.07 -8.11
C VAL A 661 -5.33 15.43 -7.16
N VAL A 662 -5.23 14.11 -7.22
CA VAL A 662 -4.31 13.31 -6.37
C VAL A 662 -3.19 12.65 -7.16
N ASP A 663 -2.96 13.11 -8.40
CA ASP A 663 -1.86 12.69 -9.27
C ASP A 663 -1.15 13.91 -9.92
N SER A 664 -0.07 13.67 -10.67
CA SER A 664 0.78 14.75 -11.19
C SER A 664 0.21 15.55 -12.37
N ASN A 665 -0.78 15.03 -13.11
CA ASN A 665 -1.37 15.79 -14.21
C ASN A 665 -2.40 16.78 -13.64
N SER A 666 -2.15 18.06 -13.88
CA SER A 666 -2.87 19.15 -13.23
C SER A 666 -4.33 19.33 -13.67
N LEU A 667 -5.11 20.18 -12.97
CA LEU A 667 -6.48 20.52 -13.37
C LEU A 667 -6.54 21.19 -14.76
N LEU A 668 -5.51 21.95 -15.16
CA LEU A 668 -5.41 22.48 -16.53
C LEU A 668 -5.38 21.35 -17.58
N PHE A 669 -4.65 20.28 -17.29
CA PHE A 669 -4.63 19.10 -18.15
C PHE A 669 -6.02 18.44 -18.19
N LEU A 670 -6.68 18.31 -17.04
CA LEU A 670 -8.01 17.72 -16.95
C LEU A 670 -9.03 18.50 -17.80
N PHE A 671 -9.20 19.80 -17.54
CA PHE A 671 -10.22 20.61 -18.22
C PHE A 671 -9.94 20.79 -19.72
N LYS A 672 -8.67 20.83 -20.14
CA LYS A 672 -8.31 20.80 -21.56
C LYS A 672 -8.80 19.53 -22.27
N ASN A 673 -8.83 18.40 -21.56
CA ASN A 673 -9.25 17.10 -22.10
C ASN A 673 -10.70 16.72 -21.71
N ALA A 674 -11.43 17.61 -21.03
CA ALA A 674 -12.82 17.44 -20.60
C ALA A 674 -13.66 18.67 -21.01
N PRO A 675 -13.88 18.90 -22.32
CA PRO A 675 -14.46 20.14 -22.83
C PRO A 675 -15.91 20.39 -22.38
N GLU A 676 -16.68 19.33 -22.13
CA GLU A 676 -18.07 19.45 -21.64
C GLU A 676 -18.12 20.00 -20.21
N ALA A 677 -17.32 19.43 -19.30
CA ALA A 677 -17.15 19.93 -17.94
C ALA A 677 -16.58 21.35 -17.92
N ALA A 678 -15.57 21.63 -18.76
CA ALA A 678 -14.99 22.96 -18.88
C ALA A 678 -16.01 24.01 -19.35
N LYS A 679 -16.84 23.67 -20.34
CA LYS A 679 -17.92 24.54 -20.82
C LYS A 679 -18.97 24.79 -19.74
N ALA A 680 -19.35 23.77 -18.98
CA ALA A 680 -20.34 23.93 -17.89
C ALA A 680 -19.84 24.83 -16.76
N LEU A 681 -18.52 24.86 -16.53
CA LEU A 681 -17.86 25.75 -15.57
C LEU A 681 -17.48 27.13 -16.15
N ASN A 682 -17.87 27.42 -17.40
CA ASN A 682 -17.50 28.65 -18.13
C ASN A 682 -15.98 28.91 -18.15
N ILE A 683 -15.19 27.84 -18.26
CA ILE A 683 -13.74 27.91 -18.33
C ILE A 683 -13.30 28.44 -19.70
N SER A 684 -12.46 29.49 -19.70
CA SER A 684 -11.84 30.03 -20.91
C SER A 684 -10.85 29.02 -21.53
N PRO A 685 -10.68 28.98 -22.86
CA PRO A 685 -9.64 28.20 -23.52
C PRO A 685 -8.21 28.52 -23.03
N ASP A 686 -7.98 29.75 -22.56
CA ASP A 686 -6.68 30.24 -22.05
C ASP A 686 -6.54 30.08 -20.53
N LEU A 687 -7.19 29.07 -19.94
CA LEU A 687 -7.17 28.80 -18.49
C LEU A 687 -5.73 28.77 -17.94
N SER A 688 -5.45 29.63 -16.96
CA SER A 688 -4.18 29.66 -16.23
C SER A 688 -4.45 29.76 -14.72
N TYR A 689 -3.49 29.30 -13.93
CA TYR A 689 -3.57 29.43 -12.47
C TYR A 689 -3.44 30.89 -11.99
N GLU A 690 -2.97 31.79 -12.85
CA GLU A 690 -2.84 33.23 -12.54
C GLU A 690 -4.17 33.97 -12.74
N THR A 691 -5.02 33.48 -13.64
CA THR A 691 -6.30 34.11 -14.00
C THR A 691 -7.52 33.45 -13.36
N THR A 692 -7.34 32.36 -12.61
CA THR A 692 -8.43 31.57 -12.02
C THR A 692 -8.33 31.57 -10.50
N ASP A 693 -9.47 31.73 -9.83
CA ASP A 693 -9.55 31.65 -8.37
C ASP A 693 -9.04 30.30 -7.86
N GLN A 694 -8.02 30.35 -7.01
CA GLN A 694 -7.45 29.17 -6.38
C GLN A 694 -8.21 28.85 -5.10
N SER A 695 -8.43 27.56 -4.85
CA SER A 695 -8.91 27.07 -3.56
C SER A 695 -7.70 26.80 -2.65
N LEU A 696 -7.71 27.44 -1.48
CA LEU A 696 -6.70 27.25 -0.44
C LEU A 696 -6.84 25.87 0.22
N ARG A 697 -5.75 25.30 0.72
CA ARG A 697 -5.74 23.97 1.34
C ARG A 697 -6.69 23.87 2.54
N GLU A 698 -6.81 24.95 3.32
CA GLU A 698 -7.74 25.09 4.45
C GLU A 698 -9.22 24.88 4.06
N ASN A 699 -9.61 25.13 2.79
CA ASN A 699 -10.97 24.86 2.32
C ASN A 699 -11.30 23.36 2.28
N TRP A 700 -10.30 22.48 2.34
CA TRP A 700 -10.40 21.03 2.27
C TRP A 700 -10.31 20.37 3.65
N LEU A 701 -10.67 21.09 4.72
CA LEU A 701 -10.61 20.62 6.11
C LEU A 701 -11.38 19.30 6.34
N ALA A 702 -12.51 19.12 5.66
CA ALA A 702 -13.39 17.95 5.78
C ALA A 702 -12.69 16.59 5.54
N ILE A 703 -11.65 16.58 4.71
CA ILE A 703 -10.90 15.38 4.34
C ILE A 703 -9.46 15.39 4.88
N PHE A 704 -9.12 16.33 5.77
CA PHE A 704 -7.80 16.34 6.40
C PHE A 704 -7.53 15.03 7.17
N PRO A 705 -6.34 14.41 7.07
CA PRO A 705 -5.11 14.92 6.45
C PRO A 705 -4.91 14.57 4.97
N VAL A 706 -5.86 13.90 4.30
CA VAL A 706 -5.74 13.53 2.87
C VAL A 706 -5.60 14.77 1.98
N SER A 707 -6.16 15.91 2.39
CA SER A 707 -5.97 17.20 1.71
C SER A 707 -4.51 17.66 1.60
N PHE A 708 -3.57 17.07 2.35
CA PHE A 708 -2.14 17.30 2.16
C PHE A 708 -1.65 16.82 0.79
N LEU A 709 -2.31 15.81 0.20
CA LEU A 709 -2.00 15.30 -1.14
C LEU A 709 -2.42 16.26 -2.25
N PHE A 710 -3.10 17.37 -1.93
CA PHE A 710 -3.64 18.31 -2.91
C PHE A 710 -2.68 19.47 -3.13
N SER A 711 -2.58 19.90 -4.40
CA SER A 711 -2.07 21.22 -4.76
C SER A 711 -2.85 21.84 -5.91
N ARG A 712 -2.75 23.17 -5.99
CA ARG A 712 -3.33 23.99 -7.08
C ARG A 712 -4.81 23.67 -7.35
N SER A 713 -5.58 23.52 -6.28
CA SER A 713 -7.02 23.36 -6.35
C SER A 713 -7.65 24.61 -6.97
N LEU A 714 -8.70 24.44 -7.78
CA LEU A 714 -9.43 25.53 -8.43
C LEU A 714 -10.81 25.69 -7.82
N LYS A 715 -11.29 26.93 -7.80
CA LYS A 715 -12.61 27.31 -7.28
C LYS A 715 -13.45 27.97 -8.37
N PHE A 716 -14.73 27.62 -8.40
CA PHE A 716 -15.73 28.15 -9.33
C PHE A 716 -17.00 28.56 -8.57
N PRO A 717 -17.73 29.59 -9.03
CA PRO A 717 -18.98 30.00 -8.40
C PRO A 717 -20.05 28.91 -8.50
N ALA A 718 -20.80 28.68 -7.42
CA ALA A 718 -21.94 27.76 -7.39
C ALA A 718 -23.21 28.50 -6.98
N ARG A 719 -24.36 28.05 -7.50
CA ARG A 719 -25.67 28.61 -7.12
C ARG A 719 -26.06 28.12 -5.74
N SER A 720 -26.74 28.98 -5.00
CA SER A 720 -27.14 28.73 -3.61
C SER A 720 -28.61 28.35 -3.46
N ASP A 721 -29.40 28.47 -4.53
CA ASP A 721 -30.85 28.31 -4.49
C ASP A 721 -31.30 26.89 -4.13
N GLU A 722 -30.56 25.86 -4.59
CA GLU A 722 -30.86 24.45 -4.24
C GLU A 722 -30.52 24.14 -2.78
N ILE A 723 -29.45 24.71 -2.25
CA ILE A 723 -29.04 24.54 -0.84
C ILE A 723 -30.14 25.05 0.09
N LEU A 724 -30.65 26.26 -0.14
CA LEU A 724 -31.70 26.86 0.69
C LEU A 724 -33.04 26.13 0.58
N LYS A 725 -33.26 25.35 -0.48
CA LYS A 725 -34.45 24.48 -0.61
C LYS A 725 -34.28 23.15 0.12
N GLN A 726 -33.06 22.64 0.20
CA GLN A 726 -32.76 21.32 0.74
C GLN A 726 -32.53 21.34 2.26
N TYR A 727 -31.98 22.42 2.81
CA TYR A 727 -31.58 22.50 4.22
C TYR A 727 -32.28 23.66 4.93
N ASN A 728 -32.91 23.34 6.07
CA ASN A 728 -33.56 24.33 6.93
C ASN A 728 -32.60 24.91 7.98
N THR A 729 -31.66 24.09 8.43
CA THR A 729 -30.66 24.46 9.45
C THR A 729 -29.30 23.88 9.09
N PHE A 730 -28.25 24.69 9.20
CA PHE A 730 -26.87 24.29 8.93
C PHE A 730 -26.15 23.80 10.19
N PRO A 731 -25.01 23.09 10.03
CA PRO A 731 -24.17 22.71 11.16
C PRO A 731 -23.70 23.94 11.94
N HIS A 732 -23.84 23.91 13.26
CA HIS A 732 -23.47 25.02 14.11
C HIS A 732 -22.99 24.60 15.50
N ILE A 733 -22.19 25.47 16.11
CA ILE A 733 -21.71 25.32 17.49
C ILE A 733 -22.36 26.39 18.36
N SER A 734 -22.91 26.00 19.50
CA SER A 734 -23.39 26.91 20.54
C SER A 734 -22.76 26.61 21.90
N THR A 735 -22.98 27.51 22.86
CA THR A 735 -22.59 27.29 24.26
C THR A 735 -23.83 26.86 25.04
N TYR A 736 -23.77 25.71 25.70
CA TYR A 736 -24.93 25.17 26.43
C TYR A 736 -24.95 25.52 27.91
N LYS A 737 -23.83 26.02 28.47
CA LYS A 737 -23.76 26.55 29.84
C LYS A 737 -22.63 27.58 29.99
N PRO A 738 -22.68 28.44 31.03
CA PRO A 738 -21.65 29.46 31.26
C PRO A 738 -20.24 28.88 31.37
N GLN A 739 -19.25 29.60 30.83
CA GLN A 739 -17.84 29.24 30.98
C GLN A 739 -17.41 29.26 32.45
N THR A 740 -16.52 28.35 32.83
CA THR A 740 -15.94 28.31 34.17
C THR A 740 -14.49 28.76 34.13
N VAL A 741 -14.14 29.75 34.96
CA VAL A 741 -12.76 30.27 35.08
C VAL A 741 -12.16 29.76 36.37
N SER A 742 -10.99 29.13 36.28
CA SER A 742 -10.24 28.65 37.44
C SER A 742 -9.35 29.74 38.02
N SER A 743 -8.88 29.53 39.26
CA SER A 743 -8.02 30.47 39.98
C SER A 743 -6.67 30.73 39.30
N ASN A 744 -6.19 29.80 38.47
CA ASN A 744 -4.96 29.94 37.68
C ASN A 744 -5.17 30.69 36.34
N GLY A 745 -6.39 31.18 36.06
CA GLY A 745 -6.71 31.94 34.85
C GLY A 745 -7.15 31.10 33.64
N SER A 746 -7.15 29.76 33.73
CA SER A 746 -7.70 28.93 32.66
C SER A 746 -9.22 29.02 32.60
N ARG A 747 -9.78 28.92 31.40
CA ARG A 747 -11.23 28.98 31.18
C ARG A 747 -11.71 27.76 30.41
N ARG A 748 -12.78 27.14 30.92
CA ARG A 748 -13.43 26.01 30.27
C ARG A 748 -14.73 26.45 29.62
N ILE A 749 -14.82 26.19 28.32
CA ILE A 749 -15.92 26.53 27.43
C ILE A 749 -16.70 25.25 27.14
N TYR A 750 -18.02 25.31 27.28
CA TYR A 750 -18.89 24.15 27.16
C TYR A 750 -19.72 24.28 25.89
N LEU A 751 -19.45 23.41 24.93
CA LEU A 751 -19.92 23.51 23.56
C LEU A 751 -20.87 22.37 23.21
N ASP A 752 -21.87 22.69 22.40
CA ASP A 752 -22.72 21.73 21.71
C ASP A 752 -22.60 21.95 20.20
N PHE A 753 -22.21 20.92 19.46
CA PHE A 753 -22.11 20.94 18.00
C PHE A 753 -23.25 20.11 17.39
N GLN A 754 -24.07 20.75 16.56
CA GLN A 754 -25.21 20.13 15.90
C GLN A 754 -24.96 20.07 14.39
N LEU A 755 -25.35 18.96 13.76
CA LEU A 755 -25.23 18.77 12.30
C LEU A 755 -26.39 19.40 11.51
N GLY A 756 -27.42 19.92 12.19
CA GLY A 756 -28.56 20.56 11.56
C GLY A 756 -29.39 19.59 10.71
N SER A 757 -29.71 20.00 9.48
CA SER A 757 -30.57 19.25 8.54
C SER A 757 -29.79 18.27 7.64
N LEU A 758 -28.49 18.09 7.86
CA LEU A 758 -27.68 17.14 7.09
C LEU A 758 -28.13 15.69 7.37
N LYS A 759 -28.06 14.84 6.36
CA LYS A 759 -28.57 13.46 6.40
C LYS A 759 -27.46 12.41 6.28
N GLU A 760 -26.71 12.45 5.18
CA GLU A 760 -25.68 11.45 4.86
C GLU A 760 -24.28 11.98 5.22
N VAL A 761 -24.10 12.35 6.49
CA VAL A 761 -22.84 12.90 6.99
C VAL A 761 -21.81 11.80 7.15
N TRP A 762 -20.69 11.93 6.44
CA TRP A 762 -19.57 10.98 6.55
C TRP A 762 -18.68 11.31 7.76
N VAL A 763 -18.31 12.59 7.91
CA VAL A 763 -17.44 13.05 8.99
C VAL A 763 -17.63 14.55 9.22
N ALA A 764 -17.41 15.01 10.45
CA ALA A 764 -17.20 16.42 10.75
C ALA A 764 -15.79 16.64 11.31
N VAL A 765 -15.13 17.71 10.90
CA VAL A 765 -13.76 18.03 11.30
C VAL A 765 -13.74 19.40 11.94
N LEU A 766 -13.12 19.50 13.11
CA LEU A 766 -12.89 20.73 13.86
C LEU A 766 -11.39 21.04 13.83
N ASN A 767 -11.07 22.28 13.46
CA ASN A 767 -9.74 22.86 13.57
C ASN A 767 -9.75 23.93 14.66
N ILE A 768 -9.02 23.71 15.75
CA ILE A 768 -9.05 24.54 16.94
C ILE A 768 -7.74 25.29 17.08
N THR A 769 -7.79 26.61 17.02
CA THR A 769 -6.63 27.51 17.15
C THR A 769 -6.74 28.36 18.41
N GLY A 770 -5.61 28.62 19.06
CA GLY A 770 -5.51 29.47 20.25
C GLY A 770 -4.88 28.73 21.43
N PRO A 771 -5.03 29.25 22.67
CA PRO A 771 -4.35 28.75 23.87
C PRO A 771 -4.95 27.44 24.42
N LEU A 772 -5.35 26.48 23.58
CA LEU A 772 -5.98 25.22 23.99
C LEU A 772 -5.01 24.39 24.86
N SER A 773 -5.46 24.03 26.06
CA SER A 773 -4.71 23.26 27.05
C SER A 773 -5.38 21.94 27.46
N GLY A 774 -6.64 21.74 27.10
CA GLY A 774 -7.36 20.50 27.36
C GLY A 774 -8.72 20.44 26.67
N TRP A 775 -9.30 19.25 26.61
CA TRP A 775 -10.64 19.01 26.06
C TRP A 775 -11.26 17.71 26.60
N SER A 776 -12.51 17.42 26.25
CA SER A 776 -13.21 16.21 26.70
C SER A 776 -12.94 14.93 25.91
N PHE A 777 -11.99 14.94 24.96
CA PHE A 777 -11.71 13.82 24.06
C PHE A 777 -10.37 13.16 24.39
N ALA A 778 -10.17 11.93 23.91
CA ALA A 778 -8.93 11.16 24.04
C ALA A 778 -8.37 11.18 25.48
N ASP A 779 -9.23 10.90 26.46
CA ASP A 779 -8.92 10.93 27.89
C ASP A 779 -8.28 12.24 28.38
N GLY A 780 -8.66 13.36 27.76
CA GLY A 780 -8.15 14.69 28.08
C GLY A 780 -6.80 15.02 27.43
N THR A 781 -6.26 14.11 26.60
CA THR A 781 -4.95 14.27 25.97
C THR A 781 -5.09 14.94 24.61
N LEU A 782 -4.41 16.08 24.43
CA LEU A 782 -4.32 16.75 23.13
C LEU A 782 -3.35 16.01 22.19
N PRO A 783 -3.62 15.98 20.88
CA PRO A 783 -2.66 15.52 19.89
C PRO A 783 -1.54 16.55 19.78
N ALA A 784 -0.44 16.21 19.08
CA ALA A 784 0.53 17.23 18.73
C ALA A 784 -0.14 18.29 17.84
N PRO A 785 0.20 19.59 18.00
CA PRO A 785 -0.41 20.64 17.22
C PRO A 785 0.07 20.60 15.76
N GLU A 786 -0.85 20.90 14.84
CA GLU A 786 -0.64 21.05 13.42
C GLU A 786 -0.50 22.54 13.05
N ALA A 787 0.35 22.84 12.08
CA ALA A 787 0.52 24.20 11.56
C ALA A 787 0.44 24.18 10.03
N VAL A 788 -0.56 24.86 9.47
CA VAL A 788 -0.70 25.02 8.02
C VAL A 788 0.18 26.18 7.55
N ASP A 789 1.18 25.91 6.71
CA ASP A 789 2.02 26.91 6.04
C ASP A 789 2.64 27.98 6.96
N GLY A 790 3.01 27.60 8.20
CA GLY A 790 3.58 28.52 9.20
C GLY A 790 2.54 29.38 9.93
N GLY A 791 1.25 29.07 9.76
CA GLY A 791 0.16 29.61 10.56
C GLY A 791 0.22 29.19 12.04
N PRO A 792 -0.69 29.72 12.87
CA PRO A 792 -0.70 29.41 14.30
C PRO A 792 -0.92 27.90 14.53
N PRO A 793 -0.33 27.34 15.60
CA PRO A 793 -0.55 25.95 15.96
C PRO A 793 -2.05 25.71 16.22
N SER A 794 -2.51 24.56 15.78
CA SER A 794 -3.92 24.18 15.80
C SER A 794 -4.09 22.70 16.10
N TYR A 795 -5.25 22.32 16.64
CA TYR A 795 -5.55 20.96 17.03
C TYR A 795 -6.72 20.44 16.20
N ILE A 796 -6.51 19.28 15.56
CA ILE A 796 -7.50 18.69 14.66
C ILE A 796 -8.28 17.61 15.39
N LEU A 797 -9.60 17.73 15.36
CA LEU A 797 -10.55 16.74 15.88
C LEU A 797 -11.49 16.29 14.76
N ARG A 798 -11.54 14.99 14.51
CA ARG A 798 -12.48 14.36 13.59
C ARG A 798 -13.58 13.67 14.39
N LEU A 799 -14.82 14.03 14.08
CA LEU A 799 -16.04 13.51 14.68
C LEU A 799 -16.77 12.64 13.68
N SER A 800 -17.05 11.40 14.06
CA SER A 800 -17.81 10.45 13.25
C SER A 800 -18.97 9.83 14.03
N GLY A 801 -20.07 9.54 13.35
CA GLY A 801 -21.22 8.89 13.97
C GLY A 801 -22.55 9.54 13.63
N SER A 802 -23.54 8.69 13.38
CA SER A 802 -24.91 9.10 13.09
C SER A 802 -25.54 9.74 14.33
N SER A 803 -26.06 10.96 14.20
CA SER A 803 -26.93 11.46 15.26
C SER A 803 -27.71 12.72 14.87
N HIS A 804 -29.00 12.69 15.20
CA HIS A 804 -29.85 13.85 15.48
C HIS A 804 -29.49 14.53 16.83
N LEU A 805 -28.47 14.02 17.54
CA LEU A 805 -28.01 14.47 18.84
C LEU A 805 -26.85 15.48 18.70
N ALA A 806 -26.78 16.45 19.60
CA ALA A 806 -25.62 17.30 19.66
C ALA A 806 -24.37 16.51 20.09
N TRP A 807 -23.20 16.87 19.57
CA TRP A 807 -21.92 16.54 20.18
C TRP A 807 -21.70 17.51 21.33
N VAL A 808 -21.75 17.00 22.56
CA VAL A 808 -21.56 17.82 23.77
C VAL A 808 -20.13 17.61 24.27
N PHE A 809 -19.36 18.68 24.35
CA PHE A 809 -17.96 18.63 24.75
C PHE A 809 -17.52 19.89 25.47
N TRP A 810 -16.28 19.90 25.97
CA TRP A 810 -15.66 21.09 26.52
C TRP A 810 -14.26 21.29 25.96
N LEU A 811 -13.88 22.56 25.83
CA LEU A 811 -12.54 23.01 25.50
C LEU A 811 -12.00 23.84 26.67
N GLU A 812 -10.75 23.64 27.03
CA GLU A 812 -10.07 24.38 28.09
C GLU A 812 -8.96 25.23 27.47
N ALA A 813 -9.05 26.54 27.67
CA ALA A 813 -8.03 27.51 27.28
C ALA A 813 -7.16 27.84 28.50
N SER A 814 -5.83 27.87 28.31
CA SER A 814 -4.86 28.17 29.35
C SER A 814 -4.90 29.63 29.83
N ASN A 815 -5.49 30.55 29.05
CA ASN A 815 -5.61 31.97 29.37
C ASN A 815 -6.91 32.59 28.78
N SER A 816 -7.04 33.91 28.87
CA SER A 816 -8.21 34.67 28.38
C SER A 816 -8.25 34.93 26.88
N GLU A 817 -7.20 34.57 26.12
CA GLU A 817 -7.17 34.76 24.67
C GLU A 817 -8.23 33.89 23.97
N PRO A 818 -8.80 34.35 22.84
CA PRO A 818 -9.88 33.67 22.16
C PRO A 818 -9.50 32.28 21.64
N LEU A 819 -10.43 31.32 21.74
CA LEU A 819 -10.35 30.06 20.99
C LEU A 819 -11.13 30.22 19.69
N ARG A 820 -10.47 29.97 18.55
CA ARG A 820 -11.12 29.92 17.25
C ARG A 820 -11.38 28.46 16.88
N VAL A 821 -12.62 28.15 16.52
CA VAL A 821 -13.04 26.81 16.10
C VAL A 821 -13.58 26.91 14.67
N GLU A 822 -12.86 26.32 13.73
CA GLU A 822 -13.33 26.14 12.36
C GLU A 822 -13.94 24.75 12.23
N VAL A 823 -15.08 24.66 11.56
CA VAL A 823 -15.86 23.43 11.40
C VAL A 823 -16.00 23.14 9.93
N ALA A 824 -15.86 21.86 9.56
CA ALA A 824 -16.24 21.35 8.25
C ALA A 824 -17.00 20.03 8.38
N ALA A 825 -18.29 20.01 8.04
CA ALA A 825 -19.09 18.80 7.97
C ALA A 825 -19.19 18.32 6.51
N LEU A 826 -18.79 17.07 6.24
CA LEU A 826 -18.87 16.44 4.94
C LEU A 826 -20.18 15.67 4.81
N GLU A 827 -20.98 16.04 3.82
CA GLU A 827 -22.18 15.30 3.44
C GLU A 827 -22.02 14.70 2.05
N GLN A 828 -22.46 13.46 1.89
CA GLN A 828 -22.36 12.72 0.64
C GLN A 828 -23.46 13.09 -0.36
N GLN A 829 -24.57 13.65 0.12
CA GLN A 829 -25.65 14.12 -0.73
C GLN A 829 -25.19 15.34 -1.54
N LEU A 830 -25.24 15.20 -2.87
CA LEU A 830 -24.99 16.27 -3.82
C LEU A 830 -26.30 16.94 -4.26
N THR A 831 -26.22 18.23 -4.58
CA THR A 831 -27.29 18.94 -5.31
C THR A 831 -27.44 18.39 -6.73
N GLU A 832 -28.58 18.59 -7.38
CA GLU A 832 -28.82 18.05 -8.72
C GLU A 832 -27.87 18.68 -9.75
N GLU A 833 -27.54 19.96 -9.55
CA GLU A 833 -26.57 20.68 -10.38
C GLU A 833 -25.14 20.13 -10.21
N ALA A 834 -24.74 19.79 -8.97
CA ALA A 834 -23.45 19.15 -8.71
C ALA A 834 -23.40 17.73 -9.30
N LYS A 835 -24.49 16.94 -9.20
CA LYS A 835 -24.59 15.62 -9.85
C LYS A 835 -24.47 15.73 -11.37
N LYS A 836 -25.18 16.68 -11.98
CA LYS A 836 -25.09 16.93 -13.41
C LYS A 836 -23.68 17.29 -13.82
N LEU A 837 -23.01 18.18 -13.08
CA LEU A 837 -21.63 18.57 -13.34
C LEU A 837 -20.65 17.38 -13.24
N LYS A 838 -20.78 16.54 -12.20
CA LYS A 838 -20.03 15.29 -12.07
C LYS A 838 -20.18 14.39 -13.30
N GLY A 839 -21.39 14.28 -13.83
CA GLY A 839 -21.70 13.46 -15.01
C GLY A 839 -21.15 13.97 -16.35
N LEU A 840 -20.60 15.19 -16.41
CA LEU A 840 -20.03 15.77 -17.64
C LEU A 840 -18.54 15.41 -17.85
N PHE A 841 -17.92 14.73 -16.88
CA PHE A 841 -16.53 14.31 -17.03
C PHE A 841 -16.42 13.02 -17.85
N PRO A 842 -15.35 12.84 -18.64
CA PRO A 842 -15.13 11.62 -19.41
C PRO A 842 -15.00 10.37 -18.54
N SER A 843 -15.30 9.20 -19.10
CA SER A 843 -15.25 7.91 -18.39
C SER A 843 -13.86 7.45 -17.91
N TRP A 844 -12.79 8.08 -18.39
CA TRP A 844 -11.42 7.87 -17.89
C TRP A 844 -11.10 8.70 -16.63
N VAL A 845 -12.06 9.47 -16.14
CA VAL A 845 -11.97 10.25 -14.89
C VAL A 845 -12.85 9.59 -13.84
N ASP A 846 -12.29 9.31 -12.67
CA ASP A 846 -13.04 8.94 -11.47
C ASP A 846 -13.17 10.17 -10.56
N ILE A 847 -14.39 10.42 -10.08
CA ILE A 847 -14.71 11.61 -9.28
C ILE A 847 -15.33 11.21 -7.96
N ILE A 848 -14.55 11.44 -6.91
CA ILE A 848 -15.05 11.47 -5.53
C ILE A 848 -15.67 12.85 -5.33
N ALA A 849 -16.98 12.87 -5.06
CA ALA A 849 -17.73 14.11 -4.96
C ALA A 849 -18.55 14.17 -3.68
N TYR A 850 -18.55 15.31 -3.00
CA TYR A 850 -19.30 15.54 -1.77
C TYR A 850 -19.61 17.03 -1.58
N SER A 851 -20.51 17.33 -0.64
CA SER A 851 -20.81 18.67 -0.17
C SER A 851 -20.10 18.91 1.17
N SER A 852 -19.54 20.10 1.40
CA SER A 852 -18.95 20.45 2.69
C SER A 852 -19.56 21.74 3.25
N PHE A 853 -19.98 21.68 4.51
CA PHE A 853 -20.58 22.80 5.22
C PHE A 853 -19.58 23.35 6.23
N MET A 854 -19.16 24.59 6.02
CA MET A 854 -18.09 25.22 6.78
C MET A 854 -18.59 26.45 7.55
N SER A 855 -18.09 26.62 8.76
CA SER A 855 -18.34 27.79 9.62
C SER A 855 -17.14 28.03 10.55
N SER A 856 -17.04 29.24 11.10
CA SER A 856 -15.96 29.63 12.02
C SER A 856 -16.54 30.37 13.22
N TYR A 857 -16.16 29.94 14.42
CA TYR A 857 -16.62 30.47 15.70
C TYR A 857 -15.43 30.97 16.52
N THR A 858 -15.65 32.01 17.32
CA THR A 858 -14.67 32.55 18.26
C THR A 858 -15.30 32.61 19.65
N PHE A 859 -14.64 32.00 20.64
CA PHE A 859 -15.11 31.89 22.01
C PHE A 859 -14.14 32.52 23.03
#